data_AF-A0A2V2W2N8-F1
#
_entry.id   AF-A0A2V2W2N8-F1
#
_cell.length_a   1.000
_cell.length_b   1.000
_cell.length_c   1.000
_cell.angle_alpha   90.00
_cell.angle_beta   90.00
_cell.angle_gamma   90.00
#
_symmetry.space_group_name_H-M   'P 1'
#
loop_
_entity.id
_entity.type
_entity.pdbx_description
1 polymer ?
#
loop_
_entity_poly.entity_id
_entity_poly.type
_entity_poly.pdbx_seq_one_letter_code
_entity_poly.pdbx_strand_id
1 'polypeptide(L)'
;MPRVPRQELMDFLLRMPFLEAHVNTVTGQLADELNKEMGAGRRMSSKSLISSITKLVDATTTRRDPRFVRTLIVTEGDSAKALAQNSLSSDQKRYTGVFPLRGKLLNVRNKNLKRLKNCKELQELFCALGLELGKIYKDAEELRYQRLLVMTDQDADGSHIKGLVINAFEALWPSLLNRNPGFISIFSTPIVKVRLRDKSTHSFFSLKEFHKWQKTHGNVSYTAKYYKGLGTSTTAEGKEYFKDMDKHTMRLVVERNDHKLLDSVFDSQEVEWRKDWMTKANAYTGEVDIDRSKKTLTVPDFVHKEMVHFALAGNARALAHAVDGLKPSQRKILWAIMRRSGNESAKVAQLSGYISEVSAFHHGEMSLQETIIKMAQNFTGGNNINLLIPEGQFGSRQQLGNDHAAARYIFTKLSSLARILFPSEDEPLLDYVTEEGQQVEPNHYVPILPLLLCNGSVGIGFGFASNIPPFHPLDVSAAVRSMINGEAAKVVVRRLVPWAVGYQGEVRRGPEGEFIAAGSYQYYVDGRVHVTEIPWTLSIEAFRDHISVLASKDVVQRIADYSGANHVDIDLELTNGAMTTYAECESELSLTQRIYINGTVFSPTGVLTPLEGDLAPVLQWHYDRRLDLYKKRRQRNLGLLEAELAREKSTLKFVTHFREGKIDIVNATDDSLAKTCSKLGMVRVDDSYDYVLRKPITFYTKTSLENLNRKISETEKRIDKLKKTTPVQMWLDELDRFDRAFEEHEKTAVATILKERRVNPPTGDVSRNLQQPRLELEEVKVSSSGGKSVPMRVRVRKYVPPPPSKRPHVGQSVGGGGGSVRSSAAAVVAHVKAEKKAARARSMQKMLLDVVARQVARVLPRLPWFLF
;
A
#
# COMPACT_ATOMS: atom_id res chain seq x y z
N MET A 1 18.47 -30.36 -50.70
CA MET A 1 17.73 -30.73 -49.48
C MET A 1 16.36 -30.07 -49.51
N PRO A 2 15.26 -30.79 -49.27
CA PRO A 2 13.95 -30.16 -49.20
C PRO A 2 13.87 -29.31 -47.91
N ARG A 3 13.35 -28.10 -48.02
CA ARG A 3 13.16 -27.18 -46.89
C ARG A 3 11.97 -27.66 -46.07
N VAL A 4 12.24 -28.26 -44.91
CA VAL A 4 11.19 -28.62 -43.94
C VAL A 4 10.61 -27.34 -43.33
N PRO A 5 9.27 -27.15 -43.31
CA PRO A 5 8.63 -26.04 -42.64
C PRO A 5 9.04 -25.92 -41.17
N ARG A 6 9.32 -24.70 -40.71
CA ARG A 6 9.79 -24.43 -39.33
C ARG A 6 8.85 -24.99 -38.25
N GLN A 7 7.55 -25.06 -38.54
CA GLN A 7 6.53 -25.60 -37.65
C GLN A 7 6.69 -27.12 -37.46
N GLU A 8 6.90 -27.85 -38.56
CA GLU A 8 7.07 -29.32 -38.53
C GLU A 8 8.41 -29.72 -37.90
N LEU A 9 9.46 -28.91 -38.10
CA LEU A 9 10.73 -29.10 -37.41
C LEU A 9 10.59 -28.86 -35.89
N MET A 10 9.79 -27.88 -35.47
CA MET A 10 9.52 -27.62 -34.05
C MET A 10 8.67 -28.74 -33.42
N ASP A 11 7.64 -29.22 -34.11
CA ASP A 11 6.82 -30.35 -33.65
C ASP A 11 7.61 -31.67 -33.61
N PHE A 12 8.53 -31.88 -34.57
CA PHE A 12 9.43 -33.02 -34.58
C PHE A 12 10.44 -32.95 -33.43
N LEU A 13 11.04 -31.78 -33.17
CA LEU A 13 11.99 -31.57 -32.06
C LEU A 13 11.30 -31.69 -30.69
N LEU A 14 10.07 -31.22 -30.54
CA LEU A 14 9.27 -31.37 -29.31
C LEU A 14 8.88 -32.83 -29.04
N ARG A 15 8.81 -33.68 -30.07
CA ARG A 15 8.51 -35.12 -29.95
C ARG A 15 9.75 -35.99 -29.76
N MET A 16 10.96 -35.44 -29.78
CA MET A 16 12.17 -36.24 -29.56
C MET A 16 12.38 -36.54 -28.06
N PRO A 17 12.45 -37.82 -27.65
CA PRO A 17 12.48 -38.21 -26.23
C PRO A 17 13.70 -37.69 -25.44
N PHE A 18 14.76 -37.21 -26.10
CA PHE A 18 15.94 -36.66 -25.42
C PHE A 18 15.79 -35.19 -24.98
N LEU A 19 14.85 -34.43 -25.56
CA LEU A 19 14.59 -33.04 -25.17
C LEU A 19 13.71 -32.95 -23.91
N GLU A 20 12.76 -33.87 -23.73
CA GLU A 20 12.07 -34.09 -22.44
C GLU A 20 13.06 -34.54 -21.34
N ALA A 21 14.12 -35.27 -21.70
CA ALA A 21 15.13 -35.73 -20.74
C ALA A 21 16.12 -34.62 -20.31
N HIS A 22 16.38 -33.60 -21.14
CA HIS A 22 17.37 -32.55 -20.83
C HIS A 22 16.83 -31.35 -20.04
N VAL A 23 15.53 -31.05 -20.14
CA VAL A 23 14.88 -30.04 -19.26
C VAL A 23 14.64 -30.62 -17.85
N ASN A 24 14.53 -31.95 -17.74
CA ASN A 24 14.35 -32.66 -16.48
C ASN A 24 15.66 -33.07 -15.77
N THR A 25 16.82 -33.04 -16.43
CA THR A 25 18.09 -33.46 -15.80
C THR A 25 18.77 -32.35 -15.01
N VAL A 26 18.64 -31.07 -15.40
CA VAL A 26 19.18 -29.94 -14.61
C VAL A 26 18.29 -29.63 -13.40
N THR A 27 16.97 -29.83 -13.52
CA THR A 27 16.03 -29.75 -12.39
C THR A 27 16.12 -30.97 -11.49
N GLY A 28 16.33 -32.17 -12.05
CA GLY A 28 16.54 -33.42 -11.32
C GLY A 28 17.83 -33.44 -10.52
N GLN A 29 18.98 -33.09 -11.12
CA GLN A 29 20.26 -33.02 -10.41
C GLN A 29 20.25 -31.98 -9.28
N LEU A 30 19.66 -30.81 -9.52
CA LEU A 30 19.55 -29.80 -8.48
C LEU A 30 18.55 -30.21 -7.40
N ALA A 31 17.43 -30.83 -7.77
CA ALA A 31 16.48 -31.42 -6.82
C ALA A 31 17.14 -32.52 -5.98
N ASP A 32 18.00 -33.34 -6.58
CA ASP A 32 18.77 -34.40 -5.92
C ASP A 32 19.85 -33.81 -5.00
N GLU A 33 20.54 -32.74 -5.38
CA GLU A 33 21.47 -32.00 -4.53
C GLU A 33 20.76 -31.32 -3.35
N LEU A 34 19.62 -30.67 -3.62
CA LEU A 34 18.74 -30.09 -2.60
C LEU A 34 18.25 -31.17 -1.63
N ASN A 35 17.78 -32.29 -2.16
CA ASN A 35 17.35 -33.45 -1.38
C ASN A 35 18.53 -33.96 -0.52
N LYS A 36 19.72 -34.17 -1.09
CA LYS A 36 20.92 -34.62 -0.36
C LYS A 36 21.32 -33.67 0.78
N GLU A 37 21.29 -32.36 0.56
CA GLU A 37 21.64 -31.37 1.59
C GLU A 37 20.51 -31.13 2.61
N MET A 38 19.24 -31.33 2.23
CA MET A 38 18.10 -31.42 3.16
C MET A 38 18.11 -32.74 3.96
N GLY A 39 19.07 -33.62 3.72
CA GLY A 39 19.26 -34.90 4.43
C GLY A 39 18.65 -36.12 3.75
N ALA A 40 18.00 -35.97 2.59
CA ALA A 40 17.26 -37.01 1.84
C ALA A 40 18.15 -37.99 1.04
N GLY A 41 19.35 -38.31 1.57
CA GLY A 41 20.06 -39.56 1.27
C GLY A 41 19.91 -40.59 2.41
N ARG A 42 19.43 -40.16 3.59
CA ARG A 42 18.93 -40.99 4.68
C ARG A 42 17.43 -40.68 4.77
N ARG A 43 16.56 -41.68 4.69
CA ARG A 43 15.08 -41.55 4.72
C ARG A 43 14.61 -40.25 5.41
N MET A 44 13.91 -39.37 4.69
CA MET A 44 13.29 -38.12 5.20
C MET A 44 12.31 -38.34 6.37
N SER A 45 12.10 -39.58 6.80
CA SER A 45 11.40 -40.01 8.00
C SER A 45 12.33 -40.27 9.21
N SER A 46 13.60 -39.84 9.17
CA SER A 46 14.51 -40.09 10.29
C SER A 46 13.99 -39.35 11.52
N LYS A 47 13.73 -40.08 12.60
CA LYS A 47 13.11 -39.59 13.83
C LYS A 47 13.81 -38.33 14.39
N SER A 48 15.12 -38.20 14.15
CA SER A 48 15.95 -37.05 14.54
C SER A 48 15.61 -35.74 13.81
N LEU A 49 15.33 -35.78 12.50
CA LEU A 49 15.00 -34.59 11.71
C LEU A 49 13.62 -34.06 12.07
N ILE A 50 12.64 -34.95 12.22
CA ILE A 50 11.28 -34.58 12.66
C ILE A 50 11.32 -34.00 14.08
N SER A 51 12.12 -34.59 14.99
CA SER A 51 12.29 -34.04 16.34
C SER A 51 12.98 -32.67 16.38
N SER A 52 13.67 -32.27 15.32
CA SER A 52 14.29 -30.94 15.23
C SER A 52 13.28 -29.83 14.92
N ILE A 53 12.07 -30.17 14.44
CA ILE A 53 11.00 -29.23 14.15
C ILE A 53 10.26 -28.88 15.44
N THR A 54 10.80 -27.91 16.18
CA THR A 54 10.30 -27.51 17.50
C THR A 54 8.83 -27.09 17.54
N LYS A 55 8.30 -26.53 16.44
CA LYS A 55 6.92 -26.05 16.37
C LYS A 55 5.91 -27.12 15.93
N LEU A 56 6.34 -28.27 15.43
CA LEU A 56 5.45 -29.35 15.02
C LEU A 56 4.91 -30.09 16.25
N VAL A 57 3.58 -30.18 16.35
CA VAL A 57 2.93 -31.13 17.27
C VAL A 57 2.53 -32.34 16.42
N ASP A 58 3.36 -33.37 16.47
CA ASP A 58 3.18 -34.57 15.65
C ASP A 58 2.01 -35.43 16.17
N ALA A 59 1.42 -36.21 15.27
CA ALA A 59 0.36 -37.15 15.64
C ALA A 59 0.95 -38.30 16.48
N THR A 60 0.27 -38.70 17.56
CA THR A 60 0.90 -39.62 18.53
C THR A 60 1.07 -41.06 18.01
N THR A 61 0.23 -41.51 17.07
CA THR A 61 0.42 -42.81 16.42
C THR A 61 1.09 -42.66 15.07
N THR A 62 2.09 -43.50 14.82
CA THR A 62 2.64 -43.74 13.47
C THR A 62 1.92 -44.87 12.74
N ARG A 63 1.14 -45.69 13.47
CA ARG A 63 0.38 -46.82 12.92
C ARG A 63 -0.78 -46.32 12.07
N ARG A 64 -0.96 -46.94 10.91
CA ARG A 64 -2.11 -46.72 10.04
C ARG A 64 -3.30 -47.48 10.59
N ASP A 65 -4.46 -46.84 10.60
CA ASP A 65 -5.76 -47.48 10.79
C ASP A 65 -6.63 -47.05 9.59
N PRO A 66 -7.12 -47.98 8.76
CA PRO A 66 -7.96 -47.67 7.59
C PRO A 66 -9.20 -46.84 7.93
N ARG A 67 -9.65 -46.86 9.20
CA ARG A 67 -10.82 -46.09 9.66
C ARG A 67 -10.52 -44.62 9.91
N PHE A 68 -9.24 -44.23 10.02
CA PHE A 68 -8.85 -42.87 10.38
C PHE A 68 -7.84 -42.28 9.37
N VAL A 69 -8.22 -41.17 8.74
CA VAL A 69 -7.34 -40.42 7.85
C VAL A 69 -6.37 -39.58 8.68
N ARG A 70 -5.06 -39.86 8.60
CA ARG A 70 -4.08 -39.04 9.30
C ARG A 70 -4.02 -37.65 8.68
N THR A 71 -4.25 -36.64 9.49
CA THR A 71 -4.42 -35.25 9.05
C THR A 71 -3.36 -34.36 9.67
N LEU A 72 -2.65 -33.56 8.88
CA LEU A 72 -1.81 -32.47 9.38
C LEU A 72 -2.59 -31.17 9.26
N ILE A 73 -2.89 -30.53 10.40
CA ILE A 73 -3.50 -29.21 10.43
C ILE A 73 -2.40 -28.16 10.29
N VAL A 74 -2.48 -27.35 9.25
CA VAL A 74 -1.61 -26.19 9.04
C VAL A 74 -2.36 -24.94 9.48
N THR A 75 -1.83 -24.24 10.48
CA THR A 75 -2.52 -23.10 11.11
C THR A 75 -1.86 -21.77 10.79
N GLU A 76 -2.65 -20.70 10.70
CA GLU A 76 -2.14 -19.33 10.62
C GLU A 76 -1.62 -18.85 11.99
N GLY A 77 -0.30 -18.92 12.21
CA GLY A 77 0.33 -18.48 13.44
C GLY A 77 0.17 -19.44 14.63
N ASP A 78 0.80 -19.05 15.74
CA ASP A 78 0.81 -19.84 16.98
C ASP A 78 -0.53 -19.74 17.75
N SER A 79 -1.32 -18.68 17.54
CA SER A 79 -2.66 -18.51 18.13
C SER A 79 -3.64 -19.58 17.62
N ALA A 80 -3.72 -19.76 16.30
CA ALA A 80 -4.55 -20.78 15.68
C ALA A 80 -4.07 -22.20 16.03
N LYS A 81 -2.74 -22.41 16.15
CA LYS A 81 -2.18 -23.68 16.66
C LYS A 81 -2.69 -24.01 18.06
N ALA A 82 -2.68 -23.04 18.97
CA ALA A 82 -3.14 -23.25 20.33
C ALA A 82 -4.62 -23.64 20.38
N LEU A 83 -5.46 -23.00 19.57
CA LEU A 83 -6.87 -23.38 19.43
C LEU A 83 -7.01 -24.82 18.94
N ALA A 84 -6.35 -25.18 17.83
CA ALA A 84 -6.41 -26.53 17.27
C ALA A 84 -5.95 -27.58 18.29
N GLN A 85 -4.78 -27.39 18.91
CA GLN A 85 -4.21 -28.35 19.86
C GLN A 85 -5.07 -28.57 21.11
N ASN A 86 -5.69 -27.50 21.62
CA ASN A 86 -6.50 -27.55 22.85
C ASN A 86 -7.92 -28.07 22.60
N SER A 87 -8.41 -27.98 21.36
CA SER A 87 -9.75 -28.42 20.99
C SER A 87 -9.82 -29.85 20.47
N LEU A 88 -8.72 -30.42 19.96
CA LEU A 88 -8.66 -31.83 19.57
C LEU A 88 -8.85 -32.76 20.79
N SER A 89 -9.71 -33.77 20.65
CA SER A 89 -9.85 -34.84 21.64
C SER A 89 -8.59 -35.72 21.70
N SER A 90 -8.44 -36.50 22.78
CA SER A 90 -7.33 -37.45 22.92
C SER A 90 -7.25 -38.44 21.75
N ASP A 91 -8.40 -38.91 21.26
CA ASP A 91 -8.46 -39.81 20.11
C ASP A 91 -8.10 -39.11 18.80
N GLN A 92 -8.53 -37.87 18.59
CA GLN A 92 -8.17 -37.10 17.41
C GLN A 92 -6.67 -36.79 17.36
N LYS A 93 -6.05 -36.49 18.51
CA LYS A 93 -4.59 -36.27 18.64
C LYS A 93 -3.76 -37.49 18.24
N ARG A 94 -4.35 -38.69 18.22
CA ARG A 94 -3.66 -39.89 17.73
C ARG A 94 -3.34 -39.79 16.25
N TYR A 95 -4.29 -39.31 15.45
CA TYR A 95 -4.19 -39.28 13.99
C TYR A 95 -3.95 -37.88 13.42
N THR A 96 -4.05 -36.84 14.25
CA THR A 96 -3.99 -35.44 13.82
C THR A 96 -2.76 -34.74 14.39
N GLY A 97 -1.93 -34.17 13.50
CA GLY A 97 -0.84 -33.27 13.87
C GLY A 97 -1.20 -31.81 13.64
N VAL A 98 -0.43 -30.89 14.23
CA VAL A 98 -0.62 -29.43 14.07
C VAL A 98 0.73 -28.75 13.78
N PHE A 99 0.78 -27.93 12.73
CA PHE A 99 1.95 -27.18 12.29
C PHE A 99 1.59 -25.69 12.06
N PRO A 100 2.20 -24.74 12.78
CA PRO A 100 1.93 -23.32 12.59
C PRO A 100 2.78 -22.73 11.46
N LEU A 101 2.13 -22.03 10.53
CA LEU A 101 2.80 -21.10 9.63
C LEU A 101 3.21 -19.85 10.41
N ARG A 102 4.38 -19.30 10.07
CA ARG A 102 4.92 -18.07 10.64
C ARG A 102 4.29 -16.83 10.01
N GLY A 103 3.72 -16.97 8.81
CA GLY A 103 3.05 -15.89 8.08
C GLY A 103 2.67 -16.32 6.67
N LYS A 104 2.77 -15.39 5.72
CA LYS A 104 2.51 -15.65 4.30
C LYS A 104 3.57 -16.60 3.74
N LEU A 105 3.12 -17.76 3.27
CA LEU A 105 3.99 -18.76 2.67
C LEU A 105 4.73 -18.20 1.44
N LEU A 106 5.97 -18.60 1.22
CA LEU A 106 6.72 -18.15 0.05
C LEU A 106 6.01 -18.60 -1.24
N ASN A 107 5.73 -17.66 -2.14
CA ASN A 107 5.29 -18.00 -3.50
C ASN A 107 6.44 -18.69 -4.23
N VAL A 108 6.25 -19.99 -4.53
CA VAL A 108 7.28 -20.86 -5.13
C VAL A 108 7.41 -20.69 -6.65
N ARG A 109 6.40 -20.12 -7.32
CA ARG A 109 6.43 -19.88 -8.77
C ARG A 109 7.45 -18.78 -9.10
N ASN A 110 8.25 -19.00 -10.15
CA ASN A 110 9.25 -18.07 -10.66
C ASN A 110 10.31 -17.60 -9.64
N LYS A 111 10.54 -18.37 -8.57
CA LYS A 111 11.67 -18.15 -7.65
C LYS A 111 12.85 -19.03 -8.03
N ASN A 112 14.05 -18.47 -7.90
CA ASN A 112 15.28 -19.22 -7.99
C ASN A 112 15.29 -20.31 -6.90
N LEU A 113 15.71 -21.53 -7.26
CA LEU A 113 15.84 -22.69 -6.36
C LEU A 113 16.64 -22.38 -5.09
N LYS A 114 17.60 -21.44 -5.15
CA LYS A 114 18.31 -20.93 -3.96
C LYS A 114 17.40 -20.27 -2.91
N ARG A 115 16.33 -19.58 -3.31
CA ARG A 115 15.37 -18.97 -2.38
C ARG A 115 14.46 -20.01 -1.74
N LEU A 116 14.03 -21.01 -2.50
CA LEU A 116 13.29 -22.16 -1.96
C LEU A 116 14.13 -22.89 -0.92
N LYS A 117 15.42 -23.12 -1.22
CA LYS A 117 16.41 -23.72 -0.32
C LYS A 117 16.57 -22.99 1.00
N ASN A 118 16.54 -21.66 1.00
CA ASN A 118 16.75 -20.87 2.20
C ASN A 118 15.46 -20.69 3.03
N CYS A 119 14.31 -21.17 2.53
CA CYS A 119 13.03 -21.04 3.21
C CYS A 119 12.83 -22.18 4.22
N LYS A 120 13.31 -21.97 5.44
CA LYS A 120 13.21 -22.95 6.54
C LYS A 120 11.77 -23.41 6.81
N GLU A 121 10.80 -22.52 6.69
CA GLU A 121 9.38 -22.85 6.92
C GLU A 121 8.84 -23.88 5.93
N LEU A 122 9.12 -23.72 4.62
CA LEU A 122 8.73 -24.71 3.61
C LEU A 122 9.44 -26.05 3.84
N GLN A 123 10.73 -26.02 4.20
CA GLN A 123 11.48 -27.23 4.51
C GLN A 123 10.90 -27.99 5.71
N GLU A 124 10.59 -27.28 6.80
CA GLU A 124 9.96 -27.86 7.99
C GLU A 124 8.59 -28.48 7.63
N LEU A 125 7.77 -27.79 6.83
CA LEU A 125 6.46 -28.31 6.38
C LEU A 125 6.59 -29.56 5.50
N PHE A 126 7.48 -29.54 4.51
CA PHE A 126 7.70 -30.68 3.60
C PHE A 126 8.26 -31.88 4.36
N CYS A 127 9.21 -31.67 5.27
CA CYS A 127 9.73 -32.70 6.16
C CYS A 127 8.63 -33.28 7.07
N ALA A 128 7.76 -32.44 7.63
CA ALA A 128 6.64 -32.89 8.45
C ALA A 128 5.68 -33.83 7.69
N LEU A 129 5.45 -33.57 6.41
CA LEU A 129 4.62 -34.40 5.53
C LEU A 129 5.33 -35.62 4.94
N GLY A 130 6.67 -35.61 4.91
CA GLY A 130 7.48 -36.63 4.22
C GLY A 130 7.55 -36.42 2.70
N LEU A 131 7.51 -35.15 2.27
CA LEU A 131 7.62 -34.76 0.87
C LEU A 131 9.08 -34.59 0.44
N GLU A 132 9.37 -35.03 -0.78
CA GLU A 132 10.67 -34.97 -1.44
C GLU A 132 10.53 -34.18 -2.74
N LEU A 133 11.45 -33.24 -2.99
CA LEU A 133 11.42 -32.43 -4.20
C LEU A 133 11.75 -33.31 -5.41
N GLY A 134 11.03 -33.12 -6.53
CA GLY A 134 11.22 -33.90 -7.75
C GLY A 134 10.61 -35.31 -7.73
N LYS A 135 10.14 -35.81 -6.57
CA LYS A 135 9.43 -37.09 -6.51
C LYS A 135 7.98 -36.94 -6.98
N ILE A 136 7.54 -37.84 -7.85
CA ILE A 136 6.15 -37.91 -8.32
C ILE A 136 5.34 -38.81 -7.39
N TYR A 137 4.43 -38.24 -6.63
CA TYR A 137 3.52 -38.97 -5.76
C TYR A 137 2.24 -39.35 -6.51
N LYS A 138 1.88 -40.63 -6.47
CA LYS A 138 0.61 -41.13 -7.03
C LYS A 138 -0.45 -41.29 -5.95
N ASP A 139 -0.04 -41.74 -4.77
CA ASP A 139 -0.92 -42.02 -3.64
C ASP A 139 -0.49 -41.22 -2.39
N ALA A 140 -1.45 -40.63 -1.69
CA ALA A 140 -1.21 -39.97 -0.42
C ALA A 140 -0.76 -40.95 0.70
N GLU A 141 -0.95 -42.24 0.49
CA GLU A 141 -0.41 -43.31 1.31
C GLU A 141 1.12 -43.34 1.32
N GLU A 142 1.83 -42.72 0.39
CA GLU A 142 3.29 -42.65 0.47
C GLU A 142 3.79 -41.64 1.54
N LEU A 143 2.90 -40.77 2.02
CA LEU A 143 3.21 -39.66 2.92
C LEU A 143 2.95 -40.00 4.39
N ARG A 144 3.50 -39.18 5.29
CA ARG A 144 3.25 -39.30 6.74
C ARG A 144 1.80 -39.00 7.12
N TYR A 145 1.17 -38.12 6.33
CA TYR A 145 -0.22 -37.68 6.48
C TYR A 145 -0.94 -37.79 5.15
N GLN A 146 -2.17 -38.30 5.17
CA GLN A 146 -3.01 -38.50 3.98
C GLN A 146 -3.86 -37.26 3.67
N ARG A 147 -3.93 -36.31 4.61
CA ARG A 147 -4.66 -35.04 4.45
C ARG A 147 -3.91 -33.87 5.06
N LEU A 148 -3.87 -32.76 4.35
CA LEU A 148 -3.44 -31.44 4.79
C LEU A 148 -4.69 -30.58 5.01
N LEU A 149 -4.98 -30.23 6.27
CA LEU A 149 -6.11 -29.39 6.64
C LEU A 149 -5.61 -27.97 6.92
N VAL A 150 -5.92 -27.02 6.04
CA VAL A 150 -5.53 -25.61 6.16
C VAL A 150 -6.56 -24.87 7.00
N MET A 151 -6.11 -24.32 8.12
CA MET A 151 -6.93 -23.61 9.11
C MET A 151 -6.37 -22.18 9.28
N THR A 152 -7.02 -21.21 8.66
CA THR A 152 -6.63 -19.80 8.68
C THR A 152 -7.73 -18.95 9.27
N ASP A 153 -7.41 -17.70 9.58
CA ASP A 153 -8.40 -16.69 9.91
C ASP A 153 -9.40 -16.53 8.75
N GLN A 154 -10.65 -16.21 9.08
CA GLN A 154 -11.72 -16.08 8.07
C GLN A 154 -11.77 -14.64 7.55
N ASP A 155 -10.61 -14.18 7.08
CA ASP A 155 -10.38 -12.87 6.51
C ASP A 155 -9.66 -12.97 5.15
N ALA A 156 -9.40 -11.82 4.54
CA ALA A 156 -8.71 -11.73 3.26
C ALA A 156 -7.29 -12.30 3.29
N ASP A 157 -6.53 -12.10 4.37
CA ASP A 157 -5.14 -12.57 4.45
C ASP A 157 -5.08 -14.09 4.64
N GLY A 158 -6.02 -14.67 5.38
CA GLY A 158 -6.23 -16.11 5.47
C GLY A 158 -6.54 -16.74 4.11
N SER A 159 -7.40 -16.12 3.30
CA SER A 159 -7.67 -16.55 1.92
C SER A 159 -6.39 -16.55 1.05
N HIS A 160 -5.52 -15.56 1.21
CA HIS A 160 -4.23 -15.54 0.52
C HIS A 160 -3.29 -16.67 0.99
N ILE A 161 -3.23 -16.96 2.28
CA ILE A 161 -2.45 -18.08 2.82
C ILE A 161 -2.95 -19.41 2.23
N LYS A 162 -4.26 -19.64 2.20
CA LYS A 162 -4.86 -20.82 1.53
C LYS A 162 -4.39 -20.90 0.09
N GLY A 163 -4.44 -19.80 -0.66
CA GLY A 163 -4.01 -19.73 -2.04
C GLY A 163 -2.52 -20.03 -2.23
N LEU A 164 -1.64 -19.52 -1.37
CA LEU A 164 -0.21 -19.79 -1.41
C LEU A 164 0.12 -21.25 -1.09
N VAL A 165 -0.62 -21.89 -0.16
CA VAL A 165 -0.50 -23.33 0.12
C VAL A 165 -0.92 -24.12 -1.12
N ILE A 166 -2.10 -23.84 -1.69
CA ILE A 166 -2.58 -24.52 -2.90
C ILE A 166 -1.55 -24.37 -4.03
N ASN A 167 -1.06 -23.16 -4.26
CA ASN A 167 -0.05 -22.84 -5.27
C ASN A 167 1.27 -23.60 -5.03
N ALA A 168 1.73 -23.70 -3.78
CA ALA A 168 2.98 -24.39 -3.48
C ALA A 168 2.91 -25.89 -3.80
N PHE A 169 1.82 -26.55 -3.41
CA PHE A 169 1.64 -27.97 -3.65
C PHE A 169 1.33 -28.27 -5.12
N GLU A 170 0.55 -27.42 -5.78
CA GLU A 170 0.22 -27.60 -7.18
C GLU A 170 1.43 -27.35 -8.09
N ALA A 171 2.29 -26.37 -7.77
CA ALA A 171 3.51 -26.11 -8.55
C ALA A 171 4.61 -27.18 -8.34
N LEU A 172 4.73 -27.75 -7.13
CA LEU A 172 5.79 -28.71 -6.81
C LEU A 172 5.35 -30.17 -7.02
N TRP A 173 4.09 -30.51 -6.71
CA TRP A 173 3.55 -31.87 -6.78
C TRP A 173 2.12 -31.90 -7.35
N PRO A 174 1.92 -31.47 -8.62
CA PRO A 174 0.58 -31.43 -9.22
C PRO A 174 -0.10 -32.81 -9.21
N SER A 175 0.65 -33.88 -9.48
CA SER A 175 0.12 -35.25 -9.51
C SER A 175 -0.50 -35.69 -8.18
N LEU A 176 0.02 -35.20 -7.05
CA LEU A 176 -0.50 -35.49 -5.72
C LEU A 176 -1.93 -34.94 -5.58
N LEU A 177 -2.14 -33.68 -5.97
CA LEU A 177 -3.45 -33.02 -5.88
C LEU A 177 -4.46 -33.56 -6.89
N ASN A 178 -4.04 -33.80 -8.13
CA ASN A 178 -4.93 -34.30 -9.18
C ASN A 178 -5.44 -35.72 -8.92
N ARG A 179 -4.61 -36.59 -8.31
CA ARG A 179 -4.95 -38.00 -8.07
C ARG A 179 -5.61 -38.25 -6.72
N ASN A 180 -5.45 -37.33 -5.76
CA ASN A 180 -5.98 -37.47 -4.41
C ASN A 180 -6.89 -36.27 -4.06
N PRO A 181 -8.12 -36.20 -4.61
CA PRO A 181 -9.07 -35.13 -4.29
C PRO A 181 -9.32 -35.05 -2.78
N GLY A 182 -9.22 -33.86 -2.21
CA GLY A 182 -9.33 -33.63 -0.78
C GLY A 182 -8.04 -33.85 0.02
N PHE A 183 -6.91 -34.16 -0.62
CA PHE A 183 -5.59 -34.14 0.05
C PHE A 183 -5.38 -32.79 0.73
N ILE A 184 -5.61 -31.68 0.02
CA ILE A 184 -5.79 -30.37 0.66
C ILE A 184 -7.27 -30.21 1.00
N SER A 185 -7.52 -29.85 2.26
CA SER A 185 -8.85 -29.51 2.76
C SER A 185 -8.78 -28.18 3.50
N ILE A 186 -9.85 -27.41 3.49
CA ILE A 186 -9.94 -26.09 4.12
C ILE A 186 -10.91 -26.17 5.28
N PHE A 187 -10.47 -25.69 6.44
CA PHE A 187 -11.31 -25.59 7.63
C PHE A 187 -11.97 -24.21 7.68
N SER A 188 -13.30 -24.17 7.82
CA SER A 188 -14.07 -22.93 7.89
C SER A 188 -14.67 -22.73 9.29
N THR A 189 -14.46 -21.56 9.87
CA THR A 189 -15.11 -21.13 11.11
C THR A 189 -16.19 -20.08 10.83
N PRO A 190 -17.21 -19.93 11.70
CA PRO A 190 -18.18 -18.85 11.57
C PRO A 190 -17.52 -17.47 11.64
N ILE A 191 -17.98 -16.52 10.81
CA ILE A 191 -17.52 -15.12 10.80
C ILE A 191 -18.30 -14.27 11.81
N VAL A 192 -19.60 -14.54 11.96
CA VAL A 192 -20.47 -13.81 12.88
C VAL A 192 -21.27 -14.81 13.69
N LYS A 193 -21.30 -14.64 15.02
CA LYS A 193 -22.28 -15.30 15.86
C LYS A 193 -23.22 -14.27 16.45
N VAL A 194 -24.51 -14.53 16.31
CA VAL A 194 -25.58 -13.70 16.83
C VAL A 194 -26.22 -14.42 18.01
N ARG A 195 -26.29 -13.74 19.15
CA ARG A 195 -27.03 -14.19 20.32
C ARG A 195 -28.32 -13.41 20.44
N LEU A 196 -29.44 -14.14 20.45
CA LEU A 196 -30.77 -13.57 20.67
C LEU A 196 -31.07 -13.47 22.18
N ARG A 197 -32.12 -12.72 22.55
CA ARG A 197 -32.54 -12.56 23.96
C ARG A 197 -32.94 -13.88 24.63
N ASP A 198 -33.48 -14.82 23.85
CA ASP A 198 -33.82 -16.18 24.29
C ASP A 198 -32.59 -17.08 24.48
N LYS A 199 -31.37 -16.51 24.34
CA LYS A 199 -30.07 -17.18 24.42
C LYS A 199 -29.76 -18.15 23.28
N SER A 200 -30.63 -18.26 22.27
CA SER A 200 -30.30 -19.00 21.05
C SER A 200 -29.14 -18.32 20.31
N THR A 201 -28.27 -19.12 19.69
CA THR A 201 -27.08 -18.64 18.99
C THR A 201 -27.11 -19.08 17.53
N HIS A 202 -27.11 -18.11 16.62
CA HIS A 202 -27.02 -18.34 15.19
C HIS A 202 -25.60 -18.05 14.72
N SER A 203 -25.01 -18.99 13.98
CA SER A 203 -23.66 -18.85 13.42
C SER A 203 -23.75 -18.65 11.91
N PHE A 204 -23.08 -17.62 11.41
CA PHE A 204 -23.03 -17.26 10.00
C PHE A 204 -21.60 -17.42 9.48
N PHE A 205 -21.45 -18.06 8.32
CA PHE A 205 -20.14 -18.30 7.70
C PHE A 205 -19.80 -17.29 6.60
N SER A 206 -20.75 -16.41 6.28
CA SER A 206 -20.55 -15.27 5.40
C SER A 206 -21.25 -14.02 5.93
N LEU A 207 -20.68 -12.85 5.62
CA LEU A 207 -21.35 -11.57 5.89
C LEU A 207 -22.63 -11.43 5.05
N LYS A 208 -22.68 -12.06 3.87
CA LYS A 208 -23.88 -12.08 3.01
C LYS A 208 -25.06 -12.76 3.70
N GLU A 209 -24.84 -13.93 4.29
CA GLU A 209 -25.87 -14.65 5.06
C GLU A 209 -26.32 -13.83 6.27
N PHE A 210 -25.37 -13.23 6.99
CA PHE A 210 -25.67 -12.38 8.14
C PHE A 210 -26.50 -11.14 7.74
N HIS A 211 -26.11 -10.41 6.71
CA HIS A 211 -26.86 -9.24 6.21
C HIS A 211 -28.24 -9.63 5.69
N LYS A 212 -28.37 -10.77 5.01
CA LYS A 212 -29.67 -11.31 4.59
C LYS A 212 -30.55 -11.60 5.80
N TRP A 213 -29.99 -12.21 6.85
CA TRP A 213 -30.70 -12.47 8.10
C TRP A 213 -31.11 -11.18 8.83
N GLN A 214 -30.23 -10.18 8.91
CA GLN A 214 -30.55 -8.87 9.49
C GLN A 214 -31.71 -8.19 8.75
N LYS A 215 -31.71 -8.22 7.41
CA LYS A 215 -32.80 -7.64 6.60
C LYS A 215 -34.13 -8.36 6.82
N THR A 216 -34.12 -9.69 6.99
CA THR A 216 -35.34 -10.47 7.24
C THR A 216 -35.85 -10.37 8.68
N HIS A 217 -34.99 -10.03 9.64
CA HIS A 217 -35.30 -9.98 11.08
C HIS A 217 -35.08 -8.60 11.71
N GLY A 218 -35.36 -7.52 10.97
CA GLY A 218 -35.01 -6.13 11.36
C GLY A 218 -35.52 -5.64 12.72
N ASN A 219 -36.56 -6.26 13.28
CA ASN A 219 -37.13 -5.90 14.59
C ASN A 219 -36.59 -6.74 15.77
N VAL A 220 -35.68 -7.69 15.52
CA VAL A 220 -35.14 -8.56 16.57
C VAL A 220 -33.93 -7.90 17.21
N SER A 221 -33.98 -7.73 18.53
CA SER A 221 -32.82 -7.26 19.32
C SER A 221 -31.83 -8.41 19.50
N TYR A 222 -30.59 -8.21 19.04
CA TYR A 222 -29.53 -9.21 19.11
C TYR A 222 -28.18 -8.62 19.52
N THR A 223 -27.28 -9.48 19.99
CA THR A 223 -25.86 -9.15 20.21
C THR A 223 -25.04 -9.93 19.18
N ALA A 224 -24.32 -9.22 18.32
CA ALA A 224 -23.42 -9.83 17.34
C ALA A 224 -21.98 -9.80 17.85
N LYS A 225 -21.27 -10.92 17.70
CA LYS A 225 -19.83 -11.01 17.91
C LYS A 225 -19.18 -11.45 16.60
N TYR A 226 -18.17 -10.69 16.17
CA TYR A 226 -17.41 -10.95 14.95
C TYR A 226 -16.16 -11.78 15.27
N TYR A 227 -15.92 -12.83 14.49
CA TYR A 227 -14.85 -13.83 14.66
C TYR A 227 -13.93 -13.76 13.44
N LYS A 228 -13.16 -12.67 13.34
CA LYS A 228 -12.19 -12.48 12.25
C LYS A 228 -10.96 -13.36 12.44
N GLY A 229 -10.37 -13.30 13.63
CA GLY A 229 -9.25 -14.14 14.02
C GLY A 229 -9.70 -15.43 14.69
N LEU A 230 -9.02 -16.54 14.41
CA LEU A 230 -9.24 -17.82 15.08
C LEU A 230 -9.00 -17.73 16.59
N GLY A 231 -8.12 -16.83 17.03
CA GLY A 231 -7.89 -16.55 18.46
C GLY A 231 -9.11 -15.99 19.21
N THR A 232 -10.14 -15.50 18.51
CA THR A 232 -11.38 -14.99 19.12
C THR A 232 -12.28 -16.12 19.64
N SER A 233 -12.13 -17.32 19.08
CA SER A 233 -12.87 -18.51 19.51
C SER A 233 -12.30 -19.08 20.80
N THR A 234 -13.19 -19.43 21.72
CA THR A 234 -12.82 -20.13 22.96
C THR A 234 -12.51 -21.60 22.68
N THR A 235 -11.74 -22.25 23.56
CA THR A 235 -11.48 -23.69 23.47
C THR A 235 -12.76 -24.53 23.47
N ALA A 236 -13.82 -24.07 24.16
CA ALA A 236 -15.13 -24.73 24.18
C ALA A 236 -15.78 -24.71 22.79
N GLU A 237 -15.83 -23.55 22.15
CA GLU A 237 -16.30 -23.42 20.76
C GLU A 237 -15.43 -24.21 19.79
N GLY A 238 -14.11 -24.20 19.99
CA GLY A 238 -13.21 -25.03 19.21
C GLY A 238 -13.54 -26.53 19.35
N LYS A 239 -13.82 -27.01 20.56
CA LYS A 239 -14.25 -28.41 20.76
C LYS A 239 -15.56 -28.72 20.03
N GLU A 240 -16.49 -27.77 19.95
CA GLU A 240 -17.70 -27.93 19.14
C GLU A 240 -17.38 -28.04 17.64
N TYR A 241 -16.45 -27.22 17.13
CA TYR A 241 -16.02 -27.28 15.73
C TYR A 241 -15.34 -28.61 15.40
N PHE A 242 -14.45 -29.09 16.27
CA PHE A 242 -13.71 -30.34 16.05
C PHE A 242 -14.52 -31.60 16.38
N LYS A 243 -15.58 -31.51 17.18
CA LYS A 243 -16.52 -32.63 17.41
C LYS A 243 -17.13 -33.12 16.09
N ASP A 244 -17.42 -32.18 15.19
CA ASP A 244 -17.87 -32.46 13.83
C ASP A 244 -16.95 -31.76 12.82
N MET A 245 -15.71 -32.24 12.76
CA MET A 245 -14.66 -31.66 11.92
C MET A 245 -15.04 -31.68 10.43
N ASP A 246 -15.70 -32.74 9.97
CA ASP A 246 -16.12 -32.85 8.56
C ASP A 246 -17.27 -31.90 8.22
N LYS A 247 -18.08 -31.47 9.19
CA LYS A 247 -19.05 -30.38 8.97
C LYS A 247 -18.38 -29.05 8.60
N HIS A 248 -17.22 -28.78 9.17
CA HIS A 248 -16.47 -27.53 8.98
C HIS A 248 -15.39 -27.63 7.90
N THR A 249 -15.28 -28.78 7.22
CA THR A 249 -14.23 -29.06 6.24
C THR A 249 -14.77 -29.04 4.82
N MET A 250 -14.10 -28.31 3.93
CA MET A 250 -14.29 -28.37 2.48
C MET A 250 -13.09 -29.04 1.82
N ARG A 251 -13.34 -30.04 0.97
CA ARG A 251 -12.28 -30.79 0.26
C ARG A 251 -11.94 -30.12 -1.07
N LEU A 252 -10.66 -29.79 -1.28
CA LEU A 252 -10.21 -29.18 -2.53
C LEU A 252 -10.16 -30.24 -3.64
N VAL A 253 -10.71 -29.90 -4.80
CA VAL A 253 -10.61 -30.68 -6.04
C VAL A 253 -9.80 -29.87 -7.04
N VAL A 254 -8.73 -30.48 -7.55
CA VAL A 254 -7.81 -29.84 -8.51
C VAL A 254 -7.81 -30.62 -9.81
N GLU A 255 -8.24 -29.98 -10.89
CA GLU A 255 -8.23 -30.51 -12.24
C GLU A 255 -6.92 -30.21 -12.96
N ARG A 256 -6.64 -30.91 -14.08
CA ARG A 256 -5.38 -30.73 -14.82
C ARG A 256 -5.24 -29.33 -15.44
N ASN A 257 -6.37 -28.70 -15.78
CA ASN A 257 -6.38 -27.38 -16.42
C ASN A 257 -6.26 -26.23 -15.41
N ASP A 258 -6.43 -26.49 -14.12
CA ASP A 258 -6.39 -25.47 -13.06
C ASP A 258 -4.99 -24.82 -12.91
N HIS A 259 -3.94 -25.51 -13.37
CA HIS A 259 -2.57 -24.99 -13.38
C HIS A 259 -2.47 -23.59 -14.01
N LYS A 260 -3.14 -23.40 -15.16
CA LYS A 260 -3.15 -22.12 -15.90
C LYS A 260 -3.79 -20.99 -15.09
N LEU A 261 -4.83 -21.30 -14.34
CA LEU A 261 -5.52 -20.32 -13.51
C LEU A 261 -4.66 -19.93 -12.31
N LEU A 262 -3.99 -20.90 -11.68
CA LEU A 262 -3.05 -20.64 -10.59
C LEU A 262 -1.81 -19.87 -11.06
N ASP A 263 -1.30 -20.15 -12.27
CA ASP A 263 -0.29 -19.31 -12.92
C ASP A 263 -0.77 -17.87 -13.07
N SER A 264 -1.97 -17.68 -13.61
CA SER A 264 -2.52 -16.34 -13.83
C SER A 264 -2.60 -15.52 -12.52
N VAL A 265 -2.89 -16.18 -11.40
CA VAL A 265 -2.96 -15.56 -10.07
C VAL A 265 -1.58 -15.31 -9.45
N PHE A 266 -0.66 -16.28 -9.50
CA PHE A 266 0.58 -16.27 -8.71
C PHE A 266 1.87 -16.02 -9.51
N ASP A 267 1.84 -16.08 -10.83
CA ASP A 267 2.99 -15.78 -11.69
C ASP A 267 3.25 -14.27 -11.72
N SER A 268 4.48 -13.84 -11.44
CA SER A 268 4.89 -12.44 -11.51
C SER A 268 4.74 -11.79 -12.90
N GLN A 269 4.71 -12.57 -13.99
CA GLN A 269 4.57 -12.10 -15.37
C GLN A 269 3.11 -11.88 -15.79
N GLU A 270 2.15 -12.57 -15.17
CA GLU A 270 0.71 -12.52 -15.51
C GLU A 270 -0.02 -11.29 -14.95
N VAL A 271 0.61 -10.12 -15.06
CA VAL A 271 0.08 -8.85 -14.49
C VAL A 271 -1.19 -8.40 -15.22
N GLU A 272 -1.21 -8.48 -16.55
CA GLU A 272 -2.33 -7.99 -17.36
C GLU A 272 -3.60 -8.83 -17.15
N TRP A 273 -3.46 -10.16 -17.02
CA TRP A 273 -4.59 -11.02 -16.68
C TRP A 273 -5.21 -10.63 -15.33
N ARG A 274 -4.36 -10.37 -14.31
CA ARG A 274 -4.85 -9.95 -12.99
C ARG A 274 -5.61 -8.62 -13.08
N LYS A 275 -5.11 -7.65 -13.85
CA LYS A 275 -5.80 -6.37 -14.05
C LYS A 275 -7.17 -6.56 -14.68
N ASP A 276 -7.28 -7.33 -15.75
CA ASP A 276 -8.55 -7.62 -16.42
C ASP A 276 -9.51 -8.38 -15.50
N TRP A 277 -9.00 -9.41 -14.80
CA TRP A 277 -9.76 -10.17 -13.82
C TRP A 277 -10.33 -9.29 -12.71
N MET A 278 -9.55 -8.35 -12.18
CA MET A 278 -10.01 -7.43 -11.13
C MET A 278 -10.96 -6.35 -11.65
N THR A 279 -10.78 -5.85 -12.88
CA THR A 279 -11.72 -4.90 -13.49
C THR A 279 -13.09 -5.55 -13.66
N LYS A 280 -13.12 -6.81 -14.11
CA LYS A 280 -14.34 -7.63 -14.18
C LYS A 280 -14.89 -7.92 -12.78
N ALA A 281 -14.03 -8.27 -11.82
CA ALA A 281 -14.41 -8.52 -10.43
C ALA A 281 -15.00 -7.28 -9.73
N ASN A 282 -14.46 -6.08 -9.99
CA ASN A 282 -14.98 -4.82 -9.47
C ASN A 282 -16.42 -4.54 -9.94
N ALA A 283 -16.84 -5.11 -11.08
CA ALA A 283 -18.24 -5.05 -11.51
C ALA A 283 -19.16 -5.94 -10.66
N TYR A 284 -18.60 -6.93 -9.95
CA TYR A 284 -19.33 -7.78 -9.02
C TYR A 284 -19.25 -7.18 -7.60
N THR A 285 -20.17 -6.26 -7.31
CA THR A 285 -20.39 -5.70 -5.98
C THR A 285 -20.72 -6.81 -4.97
N GLY A 286 -19.74 -7.30 -4.21
CA GLY A 286 -19.90 -7.97 -2.90
C GLY A 286 -20.78 -9.23 -2.81
N GLU A 287 -21.35 -9.73 -3.92
CA GLU A 287 -22.31 -10.84 -3.88
C GLU A 287 -21.70 -12.21 -4.17
N VAL A 288 -20.44 -12.26 -4.59
CA VAL A 288 -19.76 -13.50 -4.95
C VAL A 288 -19.12 -14.09 -3.69
N ASP A 289 -19.60 -15.26 -3.27
CA ASP A 289 -19.05 -16.00 -2.14
C ASP A 289 -19.13 -17.50 -2.42
N ILE A 290 -18.29 -18.27 -1.73
CA ILE A 290 -18.30 -19.73 -1.78
C ILE A 290 -19.55 -20.25 -1.07
N ASP A 291 -20.25 -21.14 -1.76
CA ASP A 291 -21.32 -21.94 -1.16
C ASP A 291 -20.72 -23.01 -0.24
N ARG A 292 -20.64 -22.70 1.05
CA ARG A 292 -20.07 -23.58 2.09
C ARG A 292 -20.98 -24.75 2.47
N SER A 293 -22.20 -24.82 1.91
CA SER A 293 -23.01 -26.03 2.03
C SER A 293 -22.42 -27.19 1.21
N LYS A 294 -21.66 -26.87 0.15
CA LYS A 294 -20.94 -27.85 -0.65
C LYS A 294 -19.71 -28.35 0.14
N LYS A 295 -19.55 -29.68 0.20
CA LYS A 295 -18.38 -30.32 0.85
C LYS A 295 -17.12 -30.32 0.00
N THR A 296 -17.20 -29.78 -1.21
CA THR A 296 -16.13 -29.73 -2.18
C THR A 296 -15.90 -28.28 -2.61
N LEU A 297 -14.65 -27.95 -2.87
CA LEU A 297 -14.21 -26.65 -3.39
C LEU A 297 -13.33 -26.89 -4.61
N THR A 298 -13.67 -26.27 -5.74
CA THR A 298 -12.84 -26.32 -6.95
C THR A 298 -11.88 -25.13 -6.97
N VAL A 299 -10.75 -25.24 -7.68
CA VAL A 299 -9.81 -24.12 -7.83
C VAL A 299 -10.46 -22.89 -8.47
N PRO A 300 -11.30 -22.99 -9.53
CA PRO A 300 -11.99 -21.82 -10.07
C PRO A 300 -12.93 -21.15 -9.06
N ASP A 301 -13.68 -21.93 -8.27
CA ASP A 301 -14.54 -21.36 -7.23
C ASP A 301 -13.72 -20.66 -6.15
N PHE A 302 -12.60 -21.26 -5.71
CA PHE A 302 -11.69 -20.63 -4.75
C PHE A 302 -11.12 -19.31 -5.30
N VAL A 303 -10.61 -19.31 -6.53
CA VAL A 303 -9.99 -18.12 -7.14
C VAL A 303 -11.03 -17.02 -7.32
N HIS A 304 -12.14 -17.30 -7.99
CA HIS A 304 -13.10 -16.28 -8.39
C HIS A 304 -14.08 -15.86 -7.29
N LYS A 305 -14.23 -16.64 -6.20
CA LYS A 305 -15.20 -16.36 -5.13
C LYS A 305 -14.59 -16.11 -3.75
N GLU A 306 -13.33 -16.46 -3.52
CA GLU A 306 -12.63 -16.20 -2.25
C GLU A 306 -11.34 -15.40 -2.43
N MET A 307 -10.42 -15.83 -3.31
CA MET A 307 -9.15 -15.13 -3.54
C MET A 307 -9.36 -13.70 -4.11
N VAL A 308 -10.46 -13.48 -4.84
CA VAL A 308 -10.85 -12.16 -5.34
C VAL A 308 -10.99 -11.13 -4.21
N HIS A 309 -11.54 -11.53 -3.06
CA HIS A 309 -11.72 -10.63 -1.91
C HIS A 309 -10.38 -10.18 -1.34
N PHE A 310 -9.38 -11.06 -1.35
CA PHE A 310 -8.01 -10.69 -1.00
C PHE A 310 -7.41 -9.69 -1.97
N ALA A 311 -7.55 -9.92 -3.28
CA ALA A 311 -7.03 -9.00 -4.30
C ALA A 311 -7.64 -7.60 -4.15
N LEU A 312 -8.96 -7.53 -3.97
CA LEU A 312 -9.70 -6.28 -3.77
C LEU A 312 -9.32 -5.57 -2.47
N ALA A 313 -9.35 -6.29 -1.33
CA ALA A 313 -9.00 -5.73 -0.03
C ALA A 313 -7.51 -5.32 0.03
N GLY A 314 -6.62 -6.11 -0.57
CA GLY A 314 -5.20 -5.82 -0.68
C GLY A 314 -4.94 -4.53 -1.46
N ASN A 315 -5.63 -4.33 -2.59
CA ASN A 315 -5.54 -3.09 -3.36
C ASN A 315 -6.11 -1.90 -2.58
N ALA A 316 -7.26 -2.06 -1.92
CA ALA A 316 -7.88 -1.02 -1.10
C ALA A 316 -6.95 -0.54 0.02
N ARG A 317 -6.20 -1.45 0.66
CA ARG A 317 -5.22 -1.11 1.70
C ARG A 317 -3.92 -0.51 1.12
N ALA A 318 -3.52 -0.90 -0.09
CA ALA A 318 -2.22 -0.56 -0.66
C ALA A 318 -2.22 0.78 -1.42
N LEU A 319 -3.31 1.11 -2.10
CA LEU A 319 -3.41 2.24 -3.02
C LEU A 319 -4.24 3.38 -2.42
N ALA A 320 -3.84 4.62 -2.70
CA ALA A 320 -4.53 5.81 -2.20
C ALA A 320 -5.78 6.14 -3.01
N HIS A 321 -6.71 6.85 -2.37
CA HIS A 321 -7.85 7.46 -3.06
C HIS A 321 -7.45 8.79 -3.72
N ALA A 322 -7.95 9.06 -4.93
CA ALA A 322 -7.51 10.21 -5.72
C ALA A 322 -7.83 11.57 -5.09
N VAL A 323 -8.90 11.65 -4.30
CA VAL A 323 -9.39 12.92 -3.72
C VAL A 323 -8.60 13.34 -2.47
N ASP A 324 -8.44 12.46 -1.47
CA ASP A 324 -7.72 12.77 -0.23
C ASP A 324 -6.25 12.33 -0.25
N GLY A 325 -5.84 11.47 -1.19
CA GLY A 325 -4.50 10.90 -1.21
C GLY A 325 -4.20 9.94 -0.06
N LEU A 326 -5.21 9.55 0.73
CA LEU A 326 -5.04 8.70 1.91
C LEU A 326 -5.41 7.25 1.61
N LYS A 327 -4.69 6.34 2.26
CA LYS A 327 -5.07 4.93 2.39
C LYS A 327 -6.06 4.77 3.56
N PRO A 328 -6.87 3.70 3.61
CA PRO A 328 -7.87 3.50 4.67
C PRO A 328 -7.29 3.60 6.09
N SER A 329 -6.10 3.02 6.34
CA SER A 329 -5.45 3.10 7.65
C SER A 329 -5.12 4.54 8.07
N GLN A 330 -4.60 5.34 7.14
CA GLN A 330 -4.29 6.75 7.36
C GLN A 330 -5.57 7.56 7.63
N ARG A 331 -6.67 7.21 6.95
CA ARG A 331 -7.97 7.84 7.14
C ARG A 331 -8.59 7.53 8.49
N LYS A 332 -8.53 6.27 8.94
CA LYS A 332 -8.96 5.83 10.28
C LYS A 332 -8.23 6.60 11.38
N ILE A 333 -6.90 6.75 11.24
CA ILE A 333 -6.07 7.55 12.15
C ILE A 333 -6.55 9.01 12.20
N LEU A 334 -6.68 9.63 11.02
CA LEU A 334 -7.08 11.04 10.93
C LEU A 334 -8.46 11.26 11.55
N TRP A 335 -9.43 10.41 11.19
CA TRP A 335 -10.80 10.49 11.69
C TRP A 335 -10.89 10.34 13.20
N ALA A 336 -10.22 9.34 13.78
CA ALA A 336 -10.24 9.13 15.23
C ALA A 336 -9.60 10.29 15.98
N ILE A 337 -8.46 10.83 15.50
CA ILE A 337 -7.81 12.00 16.11
C ILE A 337 -8.69 13.25 16.02
N MET A 338 -9.38 13.45 14.89
CA MET A 338 -10.24 14.62 14.70
C MET A 338 -11.47 14.63 15.62
N ARG A 339 -11.94 13.45 16.07
CA ARG A 339 -13.08 13.30 17.00
C ARG A 339 -12.71 13.45 18.47
N ARG A 340 -11.43 13.36 18.82
CA ARG A 340 -10.97 13.52 20.20
C ARG A 340 -11.25 14.96 20.67
N SER A 341 -11.67 15.12 21.92
CA SER A 341 -11.81 16.43 22.54
C SER A 341 -10.42 17.04 22.79
N GLY A 342 -10.13 18.16 22.14
CA GLY A 342 -8.84 18.85 22.25
C GLY A 342 -7.74 18.32 21.32
N ASN A 343 -6.62 19.04 21.27
CA ASN A 343 -5.45 18.69 20.45
C ASN A 343 -4.20 18.47 21.31
N GLU A 344 -4.38 17.79 22.44
CA GLU A 344 -3.29 17.46 23.35
C GLU A 344 -2.46 16.29 22.83
N SER A 345 -1.14 16.42 23.01
CA SER A 345 -0.19 15.39 22.62
C SER A 345 -0.41 14.10 23.39
N ALA A 346 -0.35 12.97 22.69
CA ALA A 346 -0.49 11.64 23.26
C ALA A 346 0.61 10.71 22.78
N LYS A 347 0.99 9.73 23.62
CA LYS A 347 1.94 8.69 23.22
C LYS A 347 1.39 7.91 22.04
N VAL A 348 2.23 7.63 21.05
CA VAL A 348 1.81 6.87 19.85
C VAL A 348 1.21 5.51 20.22
N ALA A 349 1.77 4.82 21.22
CA ALA A 349 1.23 3.54 21.70
C ALA A 349 -0.17 3.67 22.37
N GLN A 350 -0.43 4.75 23.10
CA GLN A 350 -1.77 4.98 23.69
C GLN A 350 -2.78 5.37 22.62
N LEU A 351 -2.32 6.21 21.68
CA LEU A 351 -3.12 6.67 20.56
C LEU A 351 -3.52 5.51 19.64
N SER A 352 -2.63 4.54 19.40
CA SER A 352 -2.97 3.35 18.61
C SER A 352 -4.07 2.51 19.26
N GLY A 353 -4.06 2.34 20.58
CA GLY A 353 -5.12 1.62 21.30
C GLY A 353 -6.48 2.31 21.14
N TYR A 354 -6.53 3.63 21.35
CA TYR A 354 -7.75 4.43 21.16
C TYR A 354 -8.28 4.37 19.72
N ILE A 355 -7.40 4.54 18.72
CA ILE A 355 -7.80 4.50 17.31
C ILE A 355 -8.33 3.09 16.96
N SER A 356 -7.67 2.03 17.47
CA SER A 356 -8.11 0.66 17.22
C SER A 356 -9.52 0.39 17.75
N GLU A 357 -9.85 0.94 18.93
CA GLU A 357 -11.18 0.84 19.55
C GLU A 357 -12.26 1.57 18.73
N VAL A 358 -12.03 2.85 18.39
CA VAL A 358 -13.07 3.71 17.82
C VAL A 358 -13.26 3.51 16.31
N SER A 359 -12.21 3.10 15.59
CA SER A 359 -12.23 2.96 14.12
C SER A 359 -12.41 1.52 13.62
N ALA A 360 -12.67 0.56 14.53
CA ALA A 360 -12.74 -0.87 14.21
C ALA A 360 -11.51 -1.34 13.40
N PHE A 361 -10.29 -1.02 13.85
CA PHE A 361 -9.08 -1.43 13.13
C PHE A 361 -8.73 -2.89 13.42
N HIS A 362 -8.53 -3.72 12.38
CA HIS A 362 -8.39 -5.18 12.55
C HIS A 362 -6.99 -5.74 12.25
N HIS A 363 -6.01 -4.92 11.85
CA HIS A 363 -4.69 -5.40 11.38
C HIS A 363 -3.58 -5.30 12.43
N GLY A 364 -3.95 -5.18 13.70
CA GLY A 364 -3.03 -5.09 14.84
C GLY A 364 -2.42 -3.70 15.04
N GLU A 365 -2.20 -3.34 16.30
CA GLU A 365 -1.75 -2.00 16.67
C GLU A 365 -0.35 -1.65 16.18
N MET A 366 0.52 -2.64 15.95
CA MET A 366 1.89 -2.40 15.47
C MET A 366 1.89 -1.73 14.08
N SER A 367 1.06 -2.20 13.16
CA SER A 367 0.90 -1.59 11.83
C SER A 367 0.33 -0.18 11.93
N LEU A 368 -0.58 0.04 12.89
CA LEU A 368 -1.18 1.33 13.15
C LEU A 368 -0.15 2.33 13.70
N GLN A 369 0.68 1.91 14.65
CA GLN A 369 1.78 2.71 15.20
C GLN A 369 2.77 3.13 14.11
N GLU A 370 3.18 2.21 13.24
CA GLU A 370 4.06 2.52 12.11
C GLU A 370 3.40 3.51 11.14
N THR A 371 2.10 3.37 10.89
CA THR A 371 1.35 4.30 10.04
C THR A 371 1.28 5.70 10.67
N ILE A 372 1.03 5.81 11.97
CA ILE A 372 1.03 7.08 12.72
C ILE A 372 2.40 7.76 12.62
N ILE A 373 3.48 6.99 12.81
CA ILE A 373 4.85 7.50 12.72
C ILE A 373 5.11 8.07 11.32
N LYS A 374 4.80 7.31 10.27
CA LYS A 374 4.98 7.75 8.88
C LYS A 374 4.14 8.97 8.51
N MET A 375 2.95 9.13 9.08
CA MET A 375 2.12 10.33 8.89
C MET A 375 2.68 11.59 9.59
N ALA A 376 3.53 11.40 10.60
CA ALA A 376 4.15 12.49 11.36
C ALA A 376 5.54 12.90 10.85
N GLN A 377 6.23 12.02 10.11
CA GLN A 377 7.59 12.25 9.60
C GLN A 377 7.72 13.54 8.77
N ASN A 378 8.78 14.30 9.04
CA ASN A 378 9.02 15.64 8.51
C ASN A 378 10.47 15.86 7.98
N PHE A 379 11.24 14.79 7.76
CA PHE A 379 12.55 14.89 7.12
C PHE A 379 12.42 15.11 5.59
N THR A 380 13.49 15.57 4.95
CA THR A 380 13.55 15.82 3.49
C THR A 380 13.34 14.52 2.73
N GLY A 381 12.27 14.44 1.93
CA GLY A 381 11.84 13.22 1.24
C GLY A 381 10.75 12.42 1.99
N GLY A 382 10.37 12.85 3.19
CA GLY A 382 9.17 12.40 3.91
C GLY A 382 7.90 13.13 3.40
N ASN A 383 7.06 13.61 4.32
CA ASN A 383 5.85 14.34 3.94
C ASN A 383 6.13 15.83 3.71
N ASN A 384 5.69 16.40 2.59
CA ASN A 384 5.68 17.86 2.40
C ASN A 384 4.71 18.54 3.37
N ILE A 385 3.60 17.86 3.69
CA ILE A 385 2.64 18.26 4.72
C ILE A 385 2.44 17.08 5.66
N ASN A 386 3.10 17.10 6.81
CA ASN A 386 2.87 16.14 7.87
C ASN A 386 1.53 16.45 8.57
N LEU A 387 0.59 15.52 8.50
CA LEU A 387 -0.74 15.69 9.13
C LEU A 387 -0.67 15.60 10.65
N LEU A 388 0.36 14.94 11.16
CA LEU A 388 0.65 14.76 12.57
C LEU A 388 1.98 15.41 12.92
N ILE A 389 2.11 15.94 14.14
CA ILE A 389 3.34 16.60 14.60
C ILE A 389 4.25 15.57 15.26
N PRO A 390 5.51 15.43 14.81
CA PRO A 390 6.46 14.52 15.44
C PRO A 390 7.02 15.15 16.73
N GLU A 391 6.59 14.70 17.90
CA GLU A 391 7.15 15.08 19.20
C GLU A 391 8.02 13.95 19.77
N GLY A 392 9.30 13.98 19.41
CA GLY A 392 10.29 12.94 19.74
C GLY A 392 11.04 12.48 18.48
N GLN A 393 11.70 11.32 18.55
CA GLN A 393 12.45 10.77 17.43
C GLN A 393 11.54 9.93 16.51
N PHE A 394 11.00 10.56 15.45
CA PHE A 394 10.13 9.92 14.44
C PHE A 394 10.90 9.39 13.23
N GLY A 395 12.23 9.36 13.33
CA GLY A 395 13.13 8.96 12.28
C GLY A 395 13.61 10.16 11.47
N SER A 396 14.66 9.94 10.71
CA SER A 396 15.44 10.98 10.06
C SER A 396 15.80 10.60 8.63
N ARG A 397 16.50 11.50 7.93
CA ARG A 397 16.97 11.25 6.57
C ARG A 397 18.04 10.16 6.49
N GLN A 398 18.67 9.82 7.63
CA GLN A 398 19.69 8.78 7.72
C GLN A 398 19.21 7.43 7.16
N GLN A 399 18.00 7.02 7.58
CA GLN A 399 17.36 5.77 7.14
C GLN A 399 15.98 5.99 6.51
N LEU A 400 15.71 7.19 5.98
CA LEU A 400 14.39 7.58 5.44
C LEU A 400 13.26 7.25 6.43
N GLY A 401 13.47 7.56 7.71
CA GLY A 401 12.49 7.42 8.77
C GLY A 401 12.45 6.06 9.46
N ASN A 402 13.22 5.06 9.02
CA ASN A 402 13.23 3.72 9.66
C ASN A 402 14.00 3.69 10.99
N ASP A 403 14.77 4.74 11.29
CA ASP A 403 15.50 4.99 12.53
C ASP A 403 14.62 5.65 13.63
N HIS A 404 13.30 5.50 13.54
CA HIS A 404 12.37 6.04 14.52
C HIS A 404 12.47 5.30 15.87
N ALA A 405 12.16 5.99 16.96
CA ALA A 405 12.09 5.37 18.28
C ALA A 405 10.82 4.50 18.42
N ALA A 406 10.79 3.66 19.45
CA ALA A 406 9.62 2.83 19.74
C ALA A 406 8.41 3.70 20.14
N ALA A 407 7.21 3.31 19.69
CA ALA A 407 5.95 4.04 19.86
C ALA A 407 5.59 4.42 21.32
N ARG A 408 6.17 3.75 22.31
CA ARG A 408 5.98 4.03 23.74
C ARG A 408 6.72 5.27 24.26
N TYR A 409 7.72 5.76 23.52
CA TYR A 409 8.57 6.89 23.91
C TYR A 409 8.26 8.19 23.17
N ILE A 410 7.52 8.11 22.07
CA ILE A 410 7.24 9.23 21.18
C ILE A 410 5.80 9.67 21.27
N PHE A 411 5.58 10.97 21.08
CA PHE A 411 4.29 11.62 21.21
C PHE A 411 3.89 12.30 19.91
N THR A 412 2.59 12.42 19.69
CA THR A 412 2.06 13.07 18.50
C THR A 412 0.72 13.74 18.79
N LYS A 413 0.40 14.73 17.95
CA LYS A 413 -0.89 15.42 17.91
C LYS A 413 -1.23 15.85 16.49
N LEU A 414 -2.45 16.35 16.27
CA LEU A 414 -2.87 16.84 14.97
C LEU A 414 -2.12 18.13 14.62
N SER A 415 -1.61 18.22 13.40
CA SER A 415 -0.98 19.44 12.87
C SER A 415 -2.00 20.56 12.67
N SER A 416 -1.59 21.81 12.90
CA SER A 416 -2.41 22.99 12.58
C SER A 416 -2.78 23.03 11.09
N LEU A 417 -1.83 22.68 10.22
CA LEU A 417 -2.04 22.57 8.77
C LEU A 417 -3.10 21.52 8.43
N ALA A 418 -3.15 20.39 9.15
CA ALA A 418 -4.17 19.38 8.93
C ALA A 418 -5.57 19.92 9.22
N ARG A 419 -5.75 20.75 10.26
CA ARG A 419 -7.06 21.34 10.56
C ARG A 419 -7.50 22.39 9.52
N ILE A 420 -6.56 23.11 8.92
CA ILE A 420 -6.83 24.02 7.80
C ILE A 420 -7.18 23.21 6.54
N LEU A 421 -6.46 22.10 6.30
CA LEU A 421 -6.68 21.24 5.14
C LEU A 421 -8.03 20.53 5.16
N PHE A 422 -8.48 20.13 6.35
CA PHE A 422 -9.72 19.41 6.58
C PHE A 422 -10.64 20.22 7.51
N PRO A 423 -11.40 21.19 6.97
CA PRO A 423 -12.32 22.01 7.76
C PRO A 423 -13.39 21.15 8.46
N SER A 424 -13.65 21.42 9.74
CA SER A 424 -14.67 20.69 10.51
C SER A 424 -16.09 20.89 9.98
N GLU A 425 -16.33 21.99 9.27
CA GLU A 425 -17.62 22.27 8.63
C GLU A 425 -17.98 21.28 7.51
N ASP A 426 -16.97 20.59 6.95
CA ASP A 426 -17.16 19.56 5.93
C ASP A 426 -17.55 18.21 6.52
N GLU A 427 -17.15 17.91 7.76
CA GLU A 427 -17.30 16.57 8.35
C GLU A 427 -18.73 16.02 8.27
N PRO A 428 -19.81 16.80 8.50
CA PRO A 428 -21.19 16.31 8.41
C PRO A 428 -21.70 16.08 6.98
N LEU A 429 -20.94 16.50 5.96
CA LEU A 429 -21.28 16.38 4.55
C LEU A 429 -20.59 15.21 3.85
N LEU A 430 -19.72 14.49 4.57
CA LEU A 430 -18.97 13.36 4.05
C LEU A 430 -19.79 12.06 4.13
N ASP A 431 -19.51 11.14 3.20
CA ASP A 431 -20.14 9.83 3.16
C ASP A 431 -19.42 8.87 4.10
N TYR A 432 -20.03 8.52 5.24
CA TYR A 432 -19.45 7.63 6.25
C TYR A 432 -19.71 6.15 5.99
N VAL A 433 -18.73 5.32 6.33
CA VAL A 433 -18.84 3.86 6.28
C VAL A 433 -19.34 3.33 7.61
N THR A 434 -20.13 2.25 7.56
CA THR A 434 -20.54 1.50 8.74
C THR A 434 -19.78 0.17 8.78
N GLU A 435 -19.01 -0.06 9.84
CA GLU A 435 -18.30 -1.31 10.10
C GLU A 435 -18.78 -1.89 11.43
N GLU A 436 -19.12 -3.18 11.45
CA GLU A 436 -19.59 -3.89 12.66
C GLU A 436 -20.80 -3.23 13.37
N GLY A 437 -21.61 -2.47 12.62
CA GLY A 437 -22.75 -1.71 13.14
C GLY A 437 -22.40 -0.34 13.73
N GLN A 438 -21.12 0.05 13.70
CA GLN A 438 -20.64 1.36 14.12
C GLN A 438 -20.27 2.22 12.91
N GLN A 439 -20.59 3.51 12.99
CA GLN A 439 -20.13 4.48 12.00
C GLN A 439 -18.65 4.77 12.22
N VAL A 440 -17.82 4.48 11.23
CA VAL A 440 -16.36 4.66 11.25
C VAL A 440 -15.95 5.86 10.38
N GLU A 441 -14.77 5.85 9.77
CA GLU A 441 -14.26 6.92 8.91
C GLU A 441 -15.08 7.12 7.61
N PRO A 442 -14.95 8.29 6.94
CA PRO A 442 -15.59 8.49 5.66
C PRO A 442 -14.95 7.68 4.52
N ASN A 443 -15.69 7.47 3.43
CA ASN A 443 -15.18 6.85 2.20
C ASN A 443 -13.96 7.58 1.65
N HIS A 444 -13.92 8.90 1.80
CA HIS A 444 -12.76 9.76 1.59
C HIS A 444 -13.03 11.12 2.22
N TYR A 445 -11.98 11.82 2.62
CA TYR A 445 -12.06 13.24 2.88
C TYR A 445 -11.99 14.04 1.58
N VAL A 446 -12.33 15.32 1.64
CA VAL A 446 -12.17 16.25 0.51
C VAL A 446 -11.36 17.45 0.99
N PRO A 447 -10.02 17.35 1.08
CA PRO A 447 -9.17 18.43 1.56
C PRO A 447 -9.28 19.67 0.67
N ILE A 448 -8.91 20.86 1.19
CA ILE A 448 -8.95 22.12 0.41
C ILE A 448 -8.01 22.10 -0.81
N LEU A 449 -6.98 21.25 -0.77
CA LEU A 449 -5.98 21.01 -1.81
C LEU A 449 -5.84 19.49 -2.04
N PRO A 450 -5.50 19.05 -3.25
CA PRO A 450 -5.30 17.63 -3.54
C PRO A 450 -4.04 17.12 -2.82
N LEU A 451 -4.22 16.59 -1.62
CA LEU A 451 -3.13 16.13 -0.75
C LEU A 451 -2.28 15.03 -1.42
N LEU A 452 -2.87 14.23 -2.31
CA LEU A 452 -2.14 13.25 -3.12
C LEU A 452 -1.02 13.89 -3.95
N LEU A 453 -1.23 15.09 -4.48
CA LEU A 453 -0.18 15.83 -5.22
C LEU A 453 0.80 16.49 -4.25
N CYS A 454 0.36 16.94 -3.07
CA CYS A 454 1.27 17.53 -2.09
C CYS A 454 2.28 16.50 -1.53
N ASN A 455 1.79 15.34 -1.07
CA ASN A 455 2.61 14.35 -0.37
C ASN A 455 3.04 13.16 -1.25
N GLY A 456 2.44 12.99 -2.43
CA GLY A 456 2.66 11.81 -3.24
C GLY A 456 2.03 10.55 -2.64
N SER A 457 2.28 9.41 -3.28
CA SER A 457 1.87 8.10 -2.75
C SER A 457 2.70 6.99 -3.36
N VAL A 458 3.13 6.06 -2.50
CA VAL A 458 3.77 4.80 -2.91
C VAL A 458 2.95 3.63 -2.39
N GLY A 459 2.60 2.70 -3.28
CA GLY A 459 1.78 1.53 -2.94
C GLY A 459 1.96 0.41 -3.95
N ILE A 460 2.09 -0.83 -3.45
CA ILE A 460 2.16 -2.03 -4.27
C ILE A 460 0.97 -2.91 -3.89
N GLY A 461 0.03 -3.04 -4.83
CA GLY A 461 -1.14 -3.88 -4.69
C GLY A 461 -0.99 -5.21 -5.44
N PHE A 462 -2.09 -5.93 -5.56
CA PHE A 462 -2.21 -7.11 -6.41
C PHE A 462 -2.38 -6.67 -7.86
N GLY A 463 -1.34 -6.84 -8.70
CA GLY A 463 -1.37 -6.47 -10.14
C GLY A 463 -1.28 -4.98 -10.45
N PHE A 464 -1.31 -4.11 -9.45
CA PHE A 464 -1.21 -2.66 -9.58
C PHE A 464 -0.10 -2.09 -8.70
N ALA A 465 0.46 -0.96 -9.13
CA ALA A 465 1.40 -0.18 -8.35
C ALA A 465 1.10 1.30 -8.51
N SER A 466 1.47 2.07 -7.51
CA SER A 466 1.40 3.52 -7.51
C SER A 466 2.71 4.08 -6.98
N ASN A 467 3.27 5.02 -7.74
CA ASN A 467 4.42 5.83 -7.41
C ASN A 467 4.15 7.23 -7.98
N ILE A 468 3.57 8.08 -7.14
CA ILE A 468 3.28 9.48 -7.42
C ILE A 468 4.25 10.30 -6.57
N PRO A 469 5.13 11.11 -7.16
CA PRO A 469 6.04 11.94 -6.40
C PRO A 469 5.30 13.09 -5.72
N PRO A 470 5.88 13.65 -4.64
CA PRO A 470 5.35 14.86 -4.02
C PRO A 470 5.64 16.10 -4.87
N PHE A 471 4.77 17.11 -4.77
CA PHE A 471 4.89 18.42 -5.41
C PHE A 471 4.78 19.54 -4.37
N HIS A 472 5.27 20.73 -4.72
CA HIS A 472 5.26 21.88 -3.82
C HIS A 472 3.82 22.32 -3.49
N PRO A 473 3.39 22.36 -2.22
CA PRO A 473 2.00 22.68 -1.85
C PRO A 473 1.48 24.02 -2.36
N LEU A 474 2.31 25.07 -2.38
CA LEU A 474 1.93 26.37 -2.97
C LEU A 474 1.79 26.33 -4.51
N ASP A 475 2.51 25.45 -5.20
CA ASP A 475 2.34 25.26 -6.66
C ASP A 475 1.07 24.46 -6.95
N VAL A 476 0.73 23.52 -6.06
CA VAL A 476 -0.57 22.83 -6.10
C VAL A 476 -1.73 23.83 -5.83
N SER A 477 -1.55 24.78 -4.90
CA SER A 477 -2.50 25.88 -4.68
C SER A 477 -2.63 26.79 -5.92
N ALA A 478 -1.50 27.17 -6.54
CA ALA A 478 -1.49 27.91 -7.80
C ALA A 478 -2.17 27.15 -8.95
N ALA A 479 -2.01 25.82 -8.99
CA ALA A 479 -2.68 24.95 -9.95
C ALA A 479 -4.21 24.97 -9.79
N VAL A 480 -4.71 24.81 -8.55
CA VAL A 480 -6.15 24.90 -8.25
C VAL A 480 -6.69 26.28 -8.62
N ARG A 481 -5.99 27.37 -8.29
CA ARG A 481 -6.40 28.74 -8.68
C ARG A 481 -6.43 28.93 -10.19
N SER A 482 -5.48 28.35 -10.91
CA SER A 482 -5.47 28.40 -12.39
C SER A 482 -6.69 27.69 -12.97
N MET A 483 -7.12 26.56 -12.39
CA MET A 483 -8.37 25.89 -12.78
C MET A 483 -9.61 26.70 -12.46
N ILE A 484 -9.65 27.37 -11.30
CA ILE A 484 -10.73 28.33 -10.97
C ILE A 484 -10.81 29.44 -12.03
N ASN A 485 -9.67 29.87 -12.57
CA ASN A 485 -9.57 30.86 -13.65
C ASN A 485 -9.90 30.30 -15.06
N GLY A 486 -10.30 29.04 -15.16
CA GLY A 486 -10.74 28.41 -16.41
C GLY A 486 -9.65 27.68 -17.20
N GLU A 487 -8.44 27.51 -16.65
CA GLU A 487 -7.41 26.68 -17.30
C GLU A 487 -7.72 25.18 -17.17
N ALA A 488 -7.46 24.42 -18.23
CA ALA A 488 -7.66 22.98 -18.22
C ALA A 488 -6.62 22.25 -17.35
N ALA A 489 -7.06 21.26 -16.57
CA ALA A 489 -6.19 20.47 -15.67
C ALA A 489 -4.94 19.90 -16.36
N LYS A 490 -5.07 19.46 -17.62
CA LYS A 490 -3.97 18.91 -18.43
C LYS A 490 -2.85 19.91 -18.70
N VAL A 491 -3.18 21.19 -18.84
CA VAL A 491 -2.18 22.26 -19.04
C VAL A 491 -1.51 22.60 -17.71
N VAL A 492 -2.31 22.69 -16.65
CA VAL A 492 -1.85 23.06 -15.31
C VAL A 492 -0.90 22.00 -14.73
N VAL A 493 -1.26 20.72 -14.79
CA VAL A 493 -0.46 19.63 -14.23
C VAL A 493 0.92 19.50 -14.89
N ARG A 494 1.04 19.78 -16.19
CA ARG A 494 2.33 19.73 -16.90
C ARG A 494 3.35 20.76 -16.39
N ARG A 495 2.88 21.81 -15.72
CA ARG A 495 3.72 22.84 -15.10
C ARG A 495 4.22 22.46 -13.70
N LEU A 496 3.67 21.41 -13.09
CA LEU A 496 4.11 20.93 -11.79
C LEU A 496 5.44 20.18 -11.90
N VAL A 497 6.34 20.44 -10.95
CA VAL A 497 7.67 19.83 -10.87
C VAL A 497 7.79 19.11 -9.53
N PRO A 498 8.21 17.83 -9.50
CA PRO A 498 8.41 17.09 -8.26
C PRO A 498 9.32 17.83 -7.28
N TRP A 499 8.96 17.82 -6.01
CA TRP A 499 9.66 18.58 -4.98
C TRP A 499 9.44 17.99 -3.59
N ALA A 500 10.48 18.04 -2.76
CA ALA A 500 10.44 17.64 -1.36
C ALA A 500 10.83 18.82 -0.44
N VAL A 501 10.12 18.96 0.69
CA VAL A 501 10.38 20.01 1.67
C VAL A 501 11.82 19.96 2.18
N GLY A 502 12.49 21.11 2.14
CA GLY A 502 13.87 21.24 2.61
C GLY A 502 14.95 20.79 1.63
N TYR A 503 14.58 20.25 0.46
CA TYR A 503 15.55 19.81 -0.54
C TYR A 503 16.32 20.98 -1.15
N GLN A 504 17.65 20.91 -1.13
CA GLN A 504 18.56 21.98 -1.58
C GLN A 504 19.19 21.70 -2.96
N GLY A 505 18.84 20.57 -3.56
CA GLY A 505 19.35 20.16 -4.88
C GLY A 505 18.51 20.74 -6.01
N GLU A 506 18.77 20.27 -7.23
CA GLU A 506 18.06 20.71 -8.42
C GLU A 506 17.23 19.58 -9.04
N VAL A 507 16.11 19.94 -9.66
CA VAL A 507 15.34 19.02 -10.50
C VAL A 507 15.53 19.38 -11.96
N ARG A 508 15.90 18.38 -12.76
CA ARG A 508 16.24 18.53 -14.19
C ARG A 508 15.31 17.67 -15.04
N ARG A 509 15.06 18.10 -16.29
CA ARG A 509 14.48 17.20 -17.30
C ARG A 509 15.53 16.20 -17.77
N GLY A 510 15.12 14.95 -17.92
CA GLY A 510 15.88 13.91 -18.60
C GLY A 510 15.62 13.89 -20.11
N PRO A 511 16.33 13.02 -20.85
CA PRO A 511 16.24 12.92 -22.31
C PRO A 511 14.86 12.49 -22.82
N GLU A 512 14.08 11.75 -22.03
CA GLU A 512 12.74 11.26 -22.39
C GLU A 512 11.62 12.14 -21.78
N GLY A 513 12.00 13.27 -21.16
CA GLY A 513 11.08 14.18 -20.47
C GLY A 513 10.81 13.80 -19.01
N GLU A 514 11.45 12.74 -18.50
CA GLU A 514 11.39 12.35 -17.10
C GLU A 514 12.02 13.39 -16.18
N PHE A 515 11.76 13.31 -14.88
CA PHE A 515 12.38 14.19 -13.90
C PHE A 515 13.60 13.50 -13.28
N ILE A 516 14.66 14.27 -13.04
CA ILE A 516 15.88 13.80 -12.37
C ILE A 516 16.13 14.71 -11.18
N ALA A 517 16.13 14.15 -9.97
CA ALA A 517 16.63 14.82 -8.77
C ALA A 517 18.15 14.74 -8.75
N ALA A 518 18.82 15.89 -8.70
CA ALA A 518 20.27 16.01 -8.66
C ALA A 518 20.70 16.64 -7.33
N GLY A 519 21.51 15.92 -6.57
CA GLY A 519 22.21 16.44 -5.40
C GLY A 519 23.19 17.56 -5.76
N SER A 520 23.78 18.15 -4.73
CA SER A 520 24.69 19.30 -4.85
C SER A 520 26.03 18.95 -4.24
N TYR A 521 27.10 19.23 -4.98
CA TYR A 521 28.48 19.01 -4.51
C TYR A 521 29.42 20.09 -5.03
N GLN A 522 30.59 20.21 -4.40
CA GLN A 522 31.71 21.02 -4.83
C GLN A 522 32.93 20.13 -5.01
N TYR A 523 33.57 20.20 -6.18
CA TYR A 523 34.79 19.44 -6.48
C TYR A 523 36.01 20.35 -6.45
N TYR A 524 36.96 20.11 -5.54
CA TYR A 524 38.18 20.89 -5.39
C TYR A 524 39.31 20.38 -6.28
N VAL A 525 40.23 21.27 -6.68
CA VAL A 525 41.37 20.94 -7.55
C VAL A 525 42.30 19.87 -6.95
N ASP A 526 42.35 19.77 -5.62
CA ASP A 526 43.14 18.79 -4.87
C ASP A 526 42.50 17.40 -4.75
N GLY A 527 41.38 17.15 -5.44
CA GLY A 527 40.69 15.85 -5.45
C GLY A 527 39.67 15.67 -4.32
N ARG A 528 39.48 16.66 -3.45
CA ARG A 528 38.42 16.66 -2.45
C ARG A 528 37.05 16.94 -3.08
N VAL A 529 36.03 16.21 -2.66
CA VAL A 529 34.64 16.44 -3.05
C VAL A 529 33.81 16.66 -1.80
N HIS A 530 33.16 17.81 -1.73
CA HIS A 530 32.27 18.16 -0.64
C HIS A 530 30.81 18.05 -1.12
N VAL A 531 30.11 17.03 -0.62
CA VAL A 531 28.71 16.76 -0.94
C VAL A 531 27.83 17.45 0.10
N THR A 532 27.03 18.41 -0.36
CA THR A 532 26.11 19.20 0.46
C THR A 532 24.66 18.73 0.38
N GLU A 533 24.34 17.90 -0.62
CA GLU A 533 22.99 17.39 -0.84
C GLU A 533 23.01 16.13 -1.69
N ILE A 534 22.15 15.16 -1.37
CA ILE A 534 21.90 13.94 -2.16
C ILE A 534 20.43 13.92 -2.64
N PRO A 535 20.05 13.14 -3.67
CA PRO A 535 18.64 13.00 -4.05
C PRO A 535 17.76 12.65 -2.84
N TRP A 536 16.60 13.30 -2.67
CA TRP A 536 15.77 13.14 -1.46
C TRP A 536 15.17 11.73 -1.30
N THR A 537 15.18 10.93 -2.36
CA THR A 537 14.75 9.53 -2.37
C THR A 537 15.85 8.56 -1.93
N LEU A 538 17.08 9.05 -1.72
CA LEU A 538 18.23 8.27 -1.25
C LEU A 538 18.52 8.62 0.23
N SER A 539 18.72 7.60 1.05
CA SER A 539 19.11 7.78 2.46
C SER A 539 20.61 8.05 2.58
N ILE A 540 21.01 8.74 3.66
CA ILE A 540 22.44 9.01 3.91
C ILE A 540 23.21 7.70 4.14
N GLU A 541 22.60 6.73 4.86
CA GLU A 541 23.19 5.40 5.06
C GLU A 541 23.39 4.65 3.73
N ALA A 542 22.39 4.63 2.86
CA ALA A 542 22.49 3.97 1.55
C ALA A 542 23.54 4.64 0.66
N PHE A 543 23.68 5.96 0.73
CA PHE A 543 24.76 6.69 0.07
C PHE A 543 26.12 6.26 0.63
N ARG A 544 26.29 6.25 1.95
CA ARG A 544 27.53 5.81 2.62
C ARG A 544 27.92 4.37 2.26
N ASP A 545 26.96 3.46 2.22
CA ASP A 545 27.20 2.06 1.83
C ASP A 545 27.71 1.99 0.39
N HIS A 546 27.11 2.76 -0.52
CA HIS A 546 27.56 2.86 -1.91
C HIS A 546 28.98 3.43 -2.01
N ILE A 547 29.30 4.51 -1.29
CA ILE A 547 30.65 5.09 -1.26
C ILE A 547 31.66 4.10 -0.64
N SER A 548 31.27 3.30 0.35
CA SER A 548 32.12 2.24 0.92
C SER A 548 32.45 1.16 -0.11
N VAL A 549 31.51 0.83 -0.99
CA VAL A 549 31.78 -0.06 -2.14
C VAL A 549 32.77 0.58 -3.12
N LEU A 550 32.72 1.89 -3.34
CA LEU A 550 33.71 2.59 -4.16
C LEU A 550 35.10 2.64 -3.51
N ALA A 551 35.15 2.74 -2.17
CA ALA A 551 36.40 2.67 -1.42
C ALA A 551 37.09 1.31 -1.59
N SER A 552 36.32 0.21 -1.56
CA SER A 552 36.87 -1.13 -1.86
C SER A 552 37.36 -1.33 -3.30
N LYS A 553 37.07 -0.38 -4.21
CA LYS A 553 37.55 -0.35 -5.60
C LYS A 553 38.65 0.70 -5.83
N ASP A 554 39.23 1.26 -4.76
CA ASP A 554 40.26 2.30 -4.79
C ASP A 554 39.86 3.61 -5.51
N VAL A 555 38.56 3.87 -5.65
CA VAL A 555 38.04 5.12 -6.24
C VAL A 555 37.98 6.23 -5.19
N VAL A 556 37.56 5.89 -3.98
CA VAL A 556 37.43 6.79 -2.83
C VAL A 556 38.47 6.39 -1.79
N GLN A 557 39.36 7.30 -1.41
CA GLN A 557 40.42 7.05 -0.45
C GLN A 557 39.95 7.26 0.98
N ARG A 558 39.11 8.28 1.20
CA ARG A 558 38.61 8.64 2.52
C ARG A 558 37.21 9.21 2.44
N ILE A 559 36.43 8.94 3.49
CA ILE A 559 35.09 9.46 3.71
C ILE A 559 35.07 10.10 5.10
N ALA A 560 34.57 11.33 5.20
CA ALA A 560 34.26 11.98 6.47
C ALA A 560 32.81 12.49 6.41
N ASP A 561 31.95 11.91 7.25
CA ASP A 561 30.51 12.20 7.28
C ASP A 561 30.20 13.05 8.52
N TYR A 562 29.70 14.26 8.28
CA TYR A 562 29.26 15.24 9.27
C TYR A 562 27.74 15.49 9.20
N SER A 563 27.02 14.61 8.49
CA SER A 563 25.59 14.78 8.24
C SER A 563 24.78 14.72 9.54
N GLY A 564 23.77 15.60 9.62
CA GLY A 564 22.83 15.66 10.73
C GLY A 564 21.65 14.70 10.57
N ALA A 565 20.53 15.02 11.23
CA ALA A 565 19.30 14.25 11.07
C ALA A 565 18.64 14.50 9.70
N ASN A 566 18.77 15.70 9.16
CA ASN A 566 18.15 16.07 7.88
C ASN A 566 19.12 16.76 6.90
N HIS A 567 20.16 17.42 7.43
CA HIS A 567 21.23 18.03 6.64
C HIS A 567 22.30 17.02 6.21
N VAL A 568 22.76 17.15 4.96
CA VAL A 568 23.79 16.31 4.35
C VAL A 568 25.10 17.09 4.29
N ASP A 569 26.16 16.52 4.84
CA ASP A 569 27.50 17.13 4.83
C ASP A 569 28.56 16.02 4.82
N ILE A 570 29.08 15.71 3.64
CA ILE A 570 30.02 14.59 3.45
C ILE A 570 31.23 15.07 2.65
N ASP A 571 32.42 14.87 3.21
CA ASP A 571 33.68 15.09 2.53
C ASP A 571 34.25 13.76 2.04
N LEU A 572 34.62 13.73 0.76
CA LEU A 572 35.25 12.60 0.09
C LEU A 572 36.63 13.01 -0.42
N GLU A 573 37.62 12.15 -0.26
CA GLU A 573 38.92 12.28 -0.94
C GLU A 573 38.96 11.22 -2.05
N LEU A 574 39.01 11.64 -3.30
CA LEU A 574 39.05 10.75 -4.45
C LEU A 574 40.48 10.49 -4.91
N THR A 575 40.72 9.31 -5.47
CA THR A 575 42.00 9.03 -6.13
C THR A 575 42.20 9.94 -7.34
N ASN A 576 43.41 10.48 -7.52
CA ASN A 576 43.73 11.38 -8.63
C ASN A 576 43.39 10.75 -9.99
N GLY A 577 42.64 11.47 -10.82
CA GLY A 577 42.20 10.99 -12.13
C GLY A 577 41.05 9.96 -12.09
N ALA A 578 40.52 9.63 -10.90
CA ALA A 578 39.39 8.71 -10.77
C ALA A 578 38.08 9.25 -11.32
N MET A 579 37.96 10.55 -11.62
CA MET A 579 36.83 11.20 -12.30
C MET A 579 37.36 12.23 -13.30
N THR A 580 36.73 12.34 -14.47
CA THR A 580 37.15 13.26 -15.54
C THR A 580 36.10 14.28 -15.96
N THR A 581 34.82 14.01 -15.67
CA THR A 581 33.70 14.89 -16.01
C THR A 581 32.70 14.98 -14.84
N TYR A 582 31.95 16.08 -14.76
CA TYR A 582 30.86 16.20 -13.78
C TYR A 582 29.80 15.09 -13.90
N ALA A 583 29.61 14.55 -15.11
CA ALA A 583 28.65 13.48 -15.36
C ALA A 583 29.09 12.15 -14.71
N GLU A 584 30.40 11.86 -14.75
CA GLU A 584 30.97 10.72 -14.00
C GLU A 584 30.81 10.92 -12.50
N CYS A 585 31.06 12.12 -11.98
CA CYS A 585 30.81 12.42 -10.56
C CYS A 585 29.34 12.18 -10.19
N GLU A 586 28.40 12.66 -11.00
CA GLU A 586 26.97 12.50 -10.75
C GLU A 586 26.50 11.02 -10.80
N SER A 587 27.03 10.23 -11.72
CA SER A 587 26.64 8.83 -11.88
C SER A 587 27.34 7.89 -10.91
N GLU A 588 28.67 8.00 -10.78
CA GLU A 588 29.47 7.08 -9.95
C GLU A 588 29.23 7.34 -8.47
N LEU A 589 29.07 8.59 -8.03
CA LEU A 589 28.76 8.90 -6.64
C LEU A 589 27.27 8.75 -6.31
N SER A 590 26.41 8.35 -7.25
CA SER A 590 24.96 8.23 -7.05
C SER A 590 24.28 9.55 -6.62
N LEU A 591 24.73 10.69 -7.16
CA LEU A 591 24.18 12.02 -6.86
C LEU A 591 22.99 12.40 -7.74
N THR A 592 22.52 11.50 -8.60
CA THR A 592 21.32 11.71 -9.43
C THR A 592 20.37 10.53 -9.33
N GLN A 593 19.07 10.81 -9.27
CA GLN A 593 18.04 9.77 -9.26
C GLN A 593 16.87 10.16 -10.16
N ARG A 594 16.43 9.22 -11.00
CA ARG A 594 15.27 9.38 -11.87
C ARG A 594 13.98 9.25 -11.06
N ILE A 595 13.05 10.16 -11.31
CA ILE A 595 11.71 10.19 -10.73
C ILE A 595 10.72 9.79 -11.82
N TYR A 596 10.10 8.63 -11.61
CA TYR A 596 9.05 8.13 -12.49
C TYR A 596 7.69 8.42 -11.90
N ILE A 597 6.78 8.91 -12.73
CA ILE A 597 5.37 9.08 -12.39
C ILE A 597 4.63 7.88 -12.96
N ASN A 598 4.22 6.95 -12.10
CA ASN A 598 3.41 5.81 -12.48
C ASN A 598 2.39 5.53 -11.37
N GLY A 599 1.22 6.13 -11.47
CA GLY A 599 0.19 6.06 -10.44
C GLY A 599 -0.99 5.16 -10.84
N THR A 600 -1.44 4.33 -9.89
CA THR A 600 -2.80 3.78 -9.89
C THR A 600 -3.50 4.27 -8.63
N VAL A 601 -4.72 4.79 -8.77
CA VAL A 601 -5.49 5.37 -7.67
C VAL A 601 -6.93 4.87 -7.72
N PHE A 602 -7.63 4.96 -6.58
CA PHE A 602 -9.09 4.85 -6.60
C PHE A 602 -9.70 6.17 -7.06
N SER A 603 -10.52 6.12 -8.11
CA SER A 603 -11.34 7.25 -8.55
C SER A 603 -12.40 7.60 -7.49
N PRO A 604 -13.06 8.76 -7.58
CA PRO A 604 -14.16 9.12 -6.68
C PRO A 604 -15.33 8.12 -6.67
N THR A 605 -15.46 7.29 -7.70
CA THR A 605 -16.47 6.23 -7.80
C THR A 605 -16.01 4.91 -7.17
N GLY A 606 -14.80 4.84 -6.62
CA GLY A 606 -14.24 3.63 -6.02
C GLY A 606 -13.61 2.66 -7.02
N VAL A 607 -13.39 3.07 -8.27
CA VAL A 607 -12.80 2.22 -9.32
C VAL A 607 -11.29 2.44 -9.41
N LEU A 608 -10.52 1.36 -9.47
CA LEU A 608 -9.08 1.41 -9.71
C LEU A 608 -8.79 1.96 -11.11
N THR A 609 -8.09 3.08 -11.16
CA THR A 609 -7.78 3.78 -12.42
C THR A 609 -6.27 4.02 -12.53
N PRO A 610 -5.61 3.41 -13.54
CA PRO A 610 -4.23 3.75 -13.91
C PRO A 610 -4.17 5.17 -14.50
N LEU A 611 -3.11 5.91 -14.19
CA LEU A 611 -2.94 7.30 -14.63
C LEU A 611 -2.05 7.46 -15.87
N GLU A 612 -1.38 6.40 -16.35
CA GLU A 612 -0.52 6.42 -17.55
C GLU A 612 0.49 7.59 -17.63
N GLY A 613 0.95 8.09 -16.48
CA GLY A 613 1.87 9.22 -16.39
C GLY A 613 1.22 10.62 -16.44
N ASP A 614 -0.11 10.71 -16.59
CA ASP A 614 -0.88 11.96 -16.55
C ASP A 614 -1.64 12.12 -15.22
N LEU A 615 -1.29 13.15 -14.44
CA LEU A 615 -1.96 13.45 -13.16
C LEU A 615 -3.18 14.37 -13.31
N ALA A 616 -3.53 14.79 -14.54
CA ALA A 616 -4.71 15.63 -14.80
C ALA A 616 -6.03 15.05 -14.24
N PRO A 617 -6.31 13.74 -14.33
CA PRO A 617 -7.54 13.17 -13.74
C PRO A 617 -7.62 13.39 -12.23
N VAL A 618 -6.51 13.24 -11.51
CA VAL A 618 -6.44 13.44 -10.05
C VAL A 618 -6.82 14.86 -9.69
N LEU A 619 -6.23 15.84 -10.37
CA LEU A 619 -6.51 17.25 -10.13
C LEU A 619 -7.96 17.60 -10.48
N GLN A 620 -8.48 17.10 -11.60
CA GLN A 620 -9.86 17.34 -12.03
C GLN A 620 -10.89 16.75 -11.06
N TRP A 621 -10.71 15.50 -10.67
CA TRP A 621 -11.62 14.84 -9.72
C TRP A 621 -11.64 15.52 -8.36
N HIS A 622 -10.47 15.94 -7.85
CA HIS A 622 -10.40 16.74 -6.64
C HIS A 622 -11.14 18.07 -6.80
N TYR A 623 -10.89 18.78 -7.91
CA TYR A 623 -11.51 20.07 -8.19
C TYR A 623 -13.04 20.00 -8.19
N ASP A 624 -13.60 19.05 -8.94
CA ASP A 624 -15.04 18.87 -9.08
C ASP A 624 -15.68 18.51 -7.74
N ARG A 625 -15.06 17.60 -6.99
CA ARG A 625 -15.59 17.14 -5.69
C ARG A 625 -15.50 18.23 -4.64
N ARG A 626 -14.41 19.01 -4.62
CA ARG A 626 -14.23 20.11 -3.68
C ARG A 626 -15.21 21.25 -3.95
N LEU A 627 -15.43 21.60 -5.22
CA LEU A 627 -16.40 22.64 -5.59
C LEU A 627 -17.85 22.22 -5.25
N ASP A 628 -18.23 20.97 -5.48
CA ASP A 628 -19.52 20.42 -5.04
C ASP A 628 -19.69 20.50 -3.52
N LEU A 629 -18.64 20.17 -2.76
CA LEU A 629 -18.67 20.23 -1.31
C LEU A 629 -18.85 21.67 -0.79
N TYR A 630 -18.20 22.68 -1.38
CA TYR A 630 -18.44 24.07 -1.00
C TYR A 630 -19.88 24.52 -1.28
N LYS A 631 -20.51 24.06 -2.38
CA LYS A 631 -21.92 24.36 -2.65
C LYS A 631 -22.81 23.80 -1.54
N LYS A 632 -22.60 22.53 -1.17
CA LYS A 632 -23.32 21.86 -0.07
C LYS A 632 -23.06 22.53 1.28
N ARG A 633 -21.80 22.88 1.58
CA ARG A 633 -21.41 23.56 2.81
C ARG A 633 -22.06 24.93 2.93
N ARG A 634 -22.03 25.74 1.87
CA ARG A 634 -22.69 27.05 1.84
C ARG A 634 -24.20 26.91 2.12
N GLN A 635 -24.86 25.95 1.47
CA GLN A 635 -26.29 25.71 1.68
C GLN A 635 -26.60 25.26 3.12
N ARG A 636 -25.82 24.33 3.66
CA ARG A 636 -25.97 23.85 5.04
C ARG A 636 -25.73 24.99 6.05
N ASN A 637 -24.64 25.74 5.90
CA ASN A 637 -24.31 26.85 6.78
C ASN A 637 -25.39 27.95 6.72
N LEU A 638 -25.94 28.22 5.55
CA LEU A 638 -27.06 29.15 5.39
C LEU A 638 -28.29 28.63 6.14
N GLY A 639 -28.66 27.36 5.95
CA GLY A 639 -29.77 26.74 6.67
C GLY A 639 -29.60 26.74 8.19
N LEU A 640 -28.39 26.49 8.68
CA LEU A 640 -28.07 26.56 10.12
C LEU A 640 -28.20 27.98 10.67
N LEU A 641 -27.70 28.98 9.95
CA LEU A 641 -27.83 30.38 10.35
C LEU A 641 -29.29 30.86 10.29
N GLU A 642 -30.05 30.46 9.27
CA GLU A 642 -31.48 30.79 9.15
C GLU A 642 -32.31 30.12 10.26
N ALA A 643 -31.99 28.86 10.63
CA ALA A 643 -32.59 28.19 11.77
C ALA A 643 -32.20 28.86 13.11
N GLU A 644 -30.94 29.25 13.28
CA GLU A 644 -30.50 30.02 14.45
C GLU A 644 -31.23 31.36 14.55
N LEU A 645 -31.36 32.10 13.45
CA LEU A 645 -32.09 33.36 13.39
C LEU A 645 -33.56 33.18 13.74
N ALA A 646 -34.22 32.15 13.20
CA ALA A 646 -35.62 31.86 13.49
C ALA A 646 -35.83 31.51 14.97
N ARG A 647 -34.89 30.76 15.57
CA ARG A 647 -34.86 30.45 17.01
C ARG A 647 -34.68 31.71 17.86
N GLU A 648 -33.76 32.59 17.48
CA GLU A 648 -33.51 33.85 18.18
C GLU A 648 -34.69 34.81 18.09
N LYS A 649 -35.30 34.95 16.91
CA LYS A 649 -36.54 35.74 16.72
C LYS A 649 -37.71 35.17 17.51
N SER A 650 -37.85 33.85 17.59
CA SER A 650 -38.87 33.19 18.43
C SER A 650 -38.62 33.49 19.92
N THR A 651 -37.36 33.44 20.36
CA THR A 651 -36.97 33.79 21.73
C THR A 651 -37.27 35.26 22.02
N LEU A 652 -36.97 36.17 21.10
CA LEU A 652 -37.25 37.60 21.25
C LEU A 652 -38.74 37.87 21.40
N LYS A 653 -39.56 37.24 20.54
CA LYS A 653 -41.03 37.33 20.64
C LYS A 653 -41.52 36.91 22.02
N PHE A 654 -41.07 35.75 22.51
CA PHE A 654 -41.49 35.23 23.81
C PHE A 654 -41.05 36.14 24.96
N VAL A 655 -39.78 36.57 25.01
CA VAL A 655 -39.27 37.46 26.06
C VAL A 655 -40.01 38.80 26.04
N THR A 656 -40.32 39.34 24.86
CA THR A 656 -41.06 40.60 24.73
C THR A 656 -42.48 40.45 25.28
N HIS A 657 -43.21 39.39 24.90
CA HIS A 657 -44.57 39.13 25.39
C HIS A 657 -44.61 38.82 26.89
N PHE A 658 -43.61 38.11 27.42
CA PHE A 658 -43.46 37.88 28.84
C PHE A 658 -43.28 39.19 29.62
N ARG A 659 -42.42 40.10 29.13
CA ARG A 659 -42.19 41.40 29.75
C ARG A 659 -43.39 42.35 29.66
N GLU A 660 -44.20 42.23 28.61
CA GLU A 660 -45.46 42.96 28.46
C GLU A 660 -46.58 42.41 29.35
N GLY A 661 -46.32 41.37 30.15
CA GLY A 661 -47.32 40.74 31.04
C GLY A 661 -48.34 39.86 30.30
N LYS A 662 -48.10 39.55 29.01
CA LYS A 662 -49.01 38.75 28.17
C LYS A 662 -48.85 37.24 28.37
N ILE A 663 -47.81 36.81 29.09
CA ILE A 663 -47.51 35.40 29.38
C ILE A 663 -47.37 35.25 30.88
N ASP A 664 -48.33 34.57 31.51
CA ASP A 664 -48.25 34.17 32.92
C ASP A 664 -47.61 32.79 33.02
N ILE A 665 -46.34 32.73 33.42
CA ILE A 665 -45.60 31.46 33.59
C ILE A 665 -45.93 30.83 34.96
N VAL A 666 -46.39 31.59 35.95
CA VAL A 666 -46.56 31.11 37.32
C VAL A 666 -47.74 30.14 37.43
N ASN A 667 -48.82 30.41 36.68
CA ASN A 667 -50.03 29.60 36.71
C ASN A 667 -50.22 28.70 35.48
N ALA A 668 -49.29 28.75 34.52
CA ALA A 668 -49.41 28.01 33.28
C ALA A 668 -48.87 26.57 33.40
N THR A 669 -49.58 25.63 32.79
CA THR A 669 -49.10 24.26 32.58
C THR A 669 -48.21 24.18 31.33
N ASP A 670 -47.36 23.16 31.25
CA ASP A 670 -46.48 22.91 30.08
C ASP A 670 -47.27 22.87 28.76
N ASP A 671 -48.45 22.23 28.76
CA ASP A 671 -49.34 22.17 27.60
C ASP A 671 -49.92 23.56 27.22
N SER A 672 -50.25 24.38 28.21
CA SER A 672 -50.77 25.73 27.96
C SER A 672 -49.67 26.66 27.43
N LEU A 673 -48.43 26.52 27.92
CA LEU A 673 -47.26 27.23 27.41
C LEU A 673 -46.91 26.78 25.99
N ALA A 674 -46.95 25.48 25.70
CA ALA A 674 -46.73 24.95 24.36
C ALA A 674 -47.79 25.46 23.36
N LYS A 675 -49.06 25.53 23.75
CA LYS A 675 -50.13 26.15 22.95
C LYS A 675 -49.89 27.64 22.73
N THR A 676 -49.42 28.36 23.75
CA THR A 676 -49.08 29.79 23.66
C THR A 676 -47.91 30.02 22.70
N CYS A 677 -46.85 29.22 22.79
CA CYS A 677 -45.70 29.27 21.88
C CYS A 677 -46.13 28.97 20.42
N SER A 678 -47.02 27.99 20.24
CA SER A 678 -47.61 27.69 18.93
C SER A 678 -48.43 28.86 18.37
N LYS A 679 -49.27 29.50 19.20
CA LYS A 679 -50.02 30.71 18.81
C LYS A 679 -49.12 31.89 18.43
N LEU A 680 -47.96 32.02 19.07
CA LEU A 680 -46.96 33.04 18.77
C LEU A 680 -46.15 32.75 17.49
N GLY A 681 -46.40 31.60 16.83
CA GLY A 681 -45.69 31.17 15.63
C GLY A 681 -44.22 30.90 15.90
N MET A 682 -43.89 30.36 17.08
CA MET A 682 -42.51 30.02 17.45
C MET A 682 -42.07 28.72 16.77
N VAL A 683 -40.79 28.64 16.44
CA VAL A 683 -40.19 27.42 15.86
C VAL A 683 -39.94 26.39 16.95
N ARG A 684 -40.23 25.11 16.67
CA ARG A 684 -39.88 23.98 17.53
C ARG A 684 -38.44 23.52 17.24
N VAL A 685 -37.70 23.18 18.27
CA VAL A 685 -36.35 22.57 18.17
C VAL A 685 -36.43 21.21 18.88
N ASP A 686 -36.10 20.14 18.17
CA ASP A 686 -36.24 18.77 18.67
C ASP A 686 -37.65 18.48 19.21
N ASP A 687 -38.68 18.91 18.47
CA ASP A 687 -40.10 18.83 18.84
C ASP A 687 -40.52 19.54 20.14
N SER A 688 -39.65 20.41 20.69
CA SER A 688 -39.88 21.12 21.96
C SER A 688 -39.72 22.65 21.85
N TYR A 689 -40.20 23.35 22.87
CA TYR A 689 -39.94 24.79 23.10
C TYR A 689 -38.94 25.03 24.24
N ASP A 690 -38.24 23.99 24.67
CA ASP A 690 -37.40 23.98 25.87
C ASP A 690 -36.26 25.00 25.81
N TYR A 691 -35.80 25.32 24.60
CA TYR A 691 -34.74 26.31 24.36
C TYR A 691 -35.10 27.72 24.86
N VAL A 692 -36.39 28.02 25.06
CA VAL A 692 -36.88 29.26 25.69
C VAL A 692 -37.42 29.00 27.08
N LEU A 693 -38.28 27.98 27.25
CA LEU A 693 -39.00 27.75 28.50
C LEU A 693 -38.06 27.40 29.68
N ARG A 694 -36.92 26.76 29.42
CA ARG A 694 -35.94 26.38 30.45
C ARG A 694 -34.89 27.47 30.72
N LYS A 695 -35.02 28.67 30.14
CA LYS A 695 -34.08 29.76 30.41
C LYS A 695 -34.29 30.34 31.82
N PRO A 696 -33.22 30.71 32.54
CA PRO A 696 -33.36 31.31 33.86
C PRO A 696 -34.09 32.66 33.78
N ILE A 697 -34.80 33.05 34.86
CA ILE A 697 -35.55 34.31 34.94
C ILE A 697 -34.65 35.53 34.63
N THR A 698 -33.37 35.47 34.97
CA THR A 698 -32.36 36.50 34.66
C THR A 698 -32.19 36.77 33.16
N PHE A 699 -32.55 35.82 32.28
CA PHE A 699 -32.54 35.98 30.83
C PHE A 699 -33.63 36.94 30.32
N TYR A 700 -34.67 37.20 31.12
CA TYR A 700 -35.79 38.08 30.74
C TYR A 700 -35.57 39.55 31.14
N THR A 701 -34.37 39.90 31.60
CA THR A 701 -33.98 41.28 31.93
C THR A 701 -33.83 42.16 30.68
N LYS A 702 -33.87 43.49 30.86
CA LYS A 702 -33.68 44.46 29.77
C LYS A 702 -32.34 44.27 29.06
N THR A 703 -31.26 44.08 29.83
CA THR A 703 -29.90 43.86 29.32
C THR A 703 -29.81 42.62 28.43
N SER A 704 -30.47 41.52 28.83
CA SER A 704 -30.50 40.28 28.04
C SER A 704 -31.29 40.44 26.75
N LEU A 705 -32.36 41.25 26.73
CA LEU A 705 -33.12 41.56 25.52
C LEU A 705 -32.29 42.41 24.53
N GLU A 706 -31.54 43.41 25.03
CA GLU A 706 -30.61 44.20 24.20
C GLU A 706 -29.50 43.30 23.60
N ASN A 707 -28.93 42.41 24.40
CA ASN A 707 -27.96 41.41 23.94
C ASN A 707 -28.55 40.47 22.88
N LEU A 708 -29.80 40.04 23.03
CA LEU A 708 -30.49 39.18 22.07
C LEU A 708 -30.75 39.91 20.74
N ASN A 709 -31.18 41.17 20.79
CA ASN A 709 -31.34 42.01 19.60
C ASN A 709 -30.01 42.23 18.87
N ARG A 710 -28.92 42.46 19.60
CA ARG A 710 -27.57 42.54 19.02
C ARG A 710 -27.21 41.23 18.32
N LYS A 711 -27.46 40.09 18.97
CA LYS A 711 -27.19 38.75 18.40
C LYS A 711 -28.00 38.51 17.11
N ILE A 712 -29.28 38.86 17.09
CA ILE A 712 -30.13 38.77 15.89
C ILE A 712 -29.54 39.61 14.75
N SER A 713 -29.15 40.86 15.01
CA SER A 713 -28.55 41.73 14.00
C SER A 713 -27.21 41.18 13.47
N GLU A 714 -26.39 40.59 14.35
CA GLU A 714 -25.15 39.92 13.97
C GLU A 714 -25.41 38.68 13.10
N THR A 715 -26.40 37.85 13.46
CA THR A 715 -26.81 36.68 12.69
C THR A 715 -27.35 37.07 11.31
N GLU A 716 -28.17 38.12 11.21
CA GLU A 716 -28.66 38.67 9.92
C GLU A 716 -27.50 39.15 9.04
N LYS A 717 -26.55 39.90 9.60
CA LYS A 717 -25.34 40.33 8.87
C LYS A 717 -24.52 39.15 8.36
N ARG A 718 -24.40 38.07 9.15
CA ARG A 718 -23.69 36.84 8.74
C ARG A 718 -24.41 36.14 7.60
N ILE A 719 -25.74 36.07 7.62
CA ILE A 719 -26.56 35.52 6.54
C ILE A 719 -26.36 36.34 5.26
N ASP A 720 -26.48 37.66 5.34
CA ASP A 720 -26.31 38.54 4.18
C ASP A 720 -24.90 38.44 3.57
N LYS A 721 -23.87 38.35 4.43
CA LYS A 721 -22.50 38.09 3.99
C LYS A 721 -22.41 36.75 3.26
N LEU A 722 -22.91 35.66 3.84
CA LEU A 722 -22.84 34.32 3.24
C LEU A 722 -23.67 34.20 1.95
N LYS A 723 -24.80 34.92 1.85
CA LYS A 723 -25.59 35.01 0.62
C LYS A 723 -24.79 35.65 -0.52
N LYS A 724 -24.01 36.70 -0.22
CA LYS A 724 -23.15 37.39 -1.19
C LYS A 724 -21.88 36.60 -1.54
N THR A 725 -21.34 35.81 -0.62
CA THR A 725 -20.14 35.00 -0.86
C THR A 725 -20.47 33.81 -1.77
N THR A 726 -19.71 33.64 -2.86
CA THR A 726 -19.81 32.48 -3.75
C THR A 726 -19.00 31.29 -3.19
N PRO A 727 -19.34 30.04 -3.56
CA PRO A 727 -18.55 28.86 -3.20
C PRO A 727 -17.07 28.98 -3.61
N VAL A 728 -16.80 29.60 -4.76
CA VAL A 728 -15.45 29.86 -5.25
C VAL A 728 -14.71 30.85 -4.34
N GLN A 729 -15.36 31.93 -3.91
CA GLN A 729 -14.74 32.89 -2.98
C GLN A 729 -14.42 32.23 -1.63
N MET A 730 -15.32 31.39 -1.10
CA MET A 730 -15.03 30.62 0.13
C MET A 730 -13.78 29.77 -0.02
N TRP A 731 -13.60 29.15 -1.19
CA TRP A 731 -12.42 28.35 -1.48
C TRP A 731 -11.15 29.20 -1.55
N LEU A 732 -11.17 30.31 -2.28
CA LEU A 732 -10.03 31.23 -2.39
C LEU A 732 -9.60 31.77 -1.01
N ASP A 733 -10.55 32.13 -0.15
CA ASP A 733 -10.27 32.61 1.21
C ASP A 733 -9.61 31.53 2.11
N GLU A 734 -9.92 30.25 1.88
CA GLU A 734 -9.30 29.12 2.59
C GLU A 734 -7.92 28.79 2.02
N LEU A 735 -7.73 28.90 0.69
CA LEU A 735 -6.43 28.79 0.05
C LEU A 735 -5.47 29.89 0.54
N ASP A 736 -5.93 31.14 0.66
CA ASP A 736 -5.11 32.25 1.19
C ASP A 736 -4.69 32.02 2.66
N ARG A 737 -5.54 31.35 3.44
CA ARG A 737 -5.21 30.96 4.82
C ARG A 737 -4.20 29.83 4.86
N PHE A 738 -4.36 28.84 3.99
CA PHE A 738 -3.40 27.74 3.86
C PHE A 738 -2.03 28.21 3.38
N ASP A 739 -1.99 29.03 2.32
CA ASP A 739 -0.74 29.49 1.71
C ASP A 739 0.13 30.21 2.76
N ARG A 740 -0.47 31.10 3.58
CA ARG A 740 0.23 31.77 4.69
C ARG A 740 0.75 30.80 5.75
N ALA A 741 -0.08 29.85 6.19
CA ALA A 741 0.31 28.88 7.20
C ALA A 741 1.43 27.94 6.70
N PHE A 742 1.39 27.56 5.42
CA PHE A 742 2.39 26.69 4.82
C PHE A 742 3.72 27.42 4.60
N GLU A 743 3.71 28.70 4.19
CA GLU A 743 4.95 29.50 4.06
C GLU A 743 5.70 29.62 5.40
N GLU A 744 4.98 29.75 6.52
CA GLU A 744 5.58 29.76 7.85
C GLU A 744 6.15 28.38 8.24
N HIS A 745 5.42 27.32 7.92
CA HIS A 745 5.87 25.95 8.14
C HIS A 745 7.16 25.63 7.34
N GLU A 746 7.18 25.97 6.06
CA GLU A 746 8.33 25.78 5.18
C GLU A 746 9.56 26.55 5.68
N LYS A 747 9.39 27.83 6.04
CA LYS A 747 10.47 28.65 6.62
C LYS A 747 11.06 27.99 7.88
N THR A 748 10.21 27.48 8.75
CA THR A 748 10.63 26.82 10.00
C THR A 748 11.38 25.51 9.71
N ALA A 749 10.90 24.71 8.76
CA ALA A 749 11.54 23.47 8.35
C ALA A 749 12.92 23.73 7.75
N VAL A 750 13.02 24.66 6.80
CA VAL A 750 14.29 25.04 6.16
C VAL A 750 15.27 25.63 7.19
N ALA A 751 14.81 26.52 8.08
CA ALA A 751 15.66 27.09 9.12
C ALA A 751 16.23 26.02 10.07
N THR A 752 15.46 24.97 10.37
CA THR A 752 15.93 23.86 11.20
C THR A 752 17.03 23.05 10.51
N ILE A 753 16.88 22.77 9.21
CA ILE A 753 17.91 22.09 8.41
C ILE A 753 19.19 22.92 8.34
N LEU A 754 19.06 24.24 8.15
CA LEU A 754 20.22 25.13 8.05
C LEU A 754 21.01 25.25 9.37
N LYS A 755 20.39 25.02 10.52
CA LYS A 755 21.07 25.00 11.83
C LYS A 755 22.00 23.79 12.01
N GLU A 756 21.79 22.72 11.27
CA GLU A 756 22.66 21.53 11.31
C GLU A 756 23.95 21.71 10.50
N ARG A 757 24.08 22.80 9.71
CA ARG A 757 25.28 23.09 8.93
C ARG A 757 26.49 23.30 9.82
N ARG A 758 27.64 22.72 9.45
CA ARG A 758 28.90 22.99 10.14
C ARG A 758 29.36 24.43 9.92
N VAL A 759 30.05 24.98 10.92
CA VAL A 759 30.53 26.37 10.93
C VAL A 759 31.61 26.62 9.86
N ASN A 760 32.52 25.67 9.67
CA ASN A 760 33.67 25.80 8.78
C ASN A 760 33.64 24.69 7.70
N PRO A 761 32.99 24.91 6.55
CA PRO A 761 33.08 24.00 5.41
C PRO A 761 34.48 24.06 4.77
N PRO A 762 34.89 23.03 4.01
CA PRO A 762 36.13 23.05 3.25
C PRO A 762 36.14 24.25 2.29
N THR A 763 37.33 24.83 2.12
CA THR A 763 37.57 25.96 1.21
C THR A 763 38.72 25.61 0.27
N GLY A 764 38.70 26.20 -0.92
CA GLY A 764 39.71 25.97 -1.96
C GLY A 764 39.19 26.29 -3.35
N ASP A 765 40.09 26.17 -4.34
CA ASP A 765 39.75 26.35 -5.75
C ASP A 765 38.94 25.16 -6.29
N VAL A 766 37.86 25.46 -7.00
CA VAL A 766 36.91 24.47 -7.54
C VAL A 766 37.28 24.11 -8.99
N SER A 767 37.27 22.82 -9.31
CA SER A 767 37.54 22.31 -10.65
C SER A 767 36.35 22.55 -11.59
N ARG A 768 36.51 23.46 -12.58
CA ARG A 768 35.44 23.85 -13.50
C ARG A 768 34.85 22.69 -14.33
N ASN A 769 35.65 21.68 -14.69
CA ASN A 769 35.20 20.57 -15.55
C ASN A 769 34.48 19.46 -14.77
N LEU A 770 34.72 19.39 -13.46
CA LEU A 770 34.14 18.40 -12.55
C LEU A 770 32.99 18.99 -11.73
N GLN A 771 32.78 20.30 -11.80
CA GLN A 771 31.67 20.98 -11.16
C GLN A 771 30.37 20.86 -11.98
N GLN A 772 29.24 20.74 -11.29
CA GLN A 772 27.93 20.75 -11.95
C GLN A 772 27.71 22.04 -12.75
N PRO A 773 27.24 21.96 -14.00
CA PRO A 773 26.97 23.14 -14.80
C PRO A 773 25.77 23.92 -14.25
N ARG A 774 25.81 25.26 -14.36
CA ARG A 774 24.62 26.10 -14.11
C ARG A 774 23.68 25.99 -15.31
N LEU A 775 22.71 25.09 -15.24
CA LEU A 775 21.75 24.88 -16.31
C LEU A 775 20.72 26.02 -16.39
N GLU A 776 20.21 26.30 -17.59
CA GLU A 776 19.11 27.26 -17.76
C GLU A 776 17.78 26.71 -17.23
N LEU A 777 16.92 27.60 -16.76
CA LEU A 777 15.54 27.25 -16.41
C LEU A 777 14.73 27.02 -17.68
N GLU A 778 13.83 26.04 -17.65
CA GLU A 778 12.86 25.82 -18.73
C GLU A 778 11.89 27.00 -18.81
N GLU A 779 11.66 27.54 -20.01
CA GLU A 779 10.69 28.62 -20.22
C GLU A 779 9.27 28.06 -20.12
N VAL A 780 8.46 28.65 -19.25
CA VAL A 780 7.04 28.29 -19.13
C VAL A 780 6.29 28.95 -20.27
N LYS A 781 5.88 28.17 -21.28
CA LYS A 781 4.94 28.65 -22.31
C LYS A 781 3.61 28.98 -21.65
N VAL A 782 3.36 30.25 -21.37
CA VAL A 782 2.05 30.75 -20.93
C VAL A 782 1.08 30.57 -22.10
N SER A 783 -0.05 29.88 -21.89
CA SER A 783 -1.03 29.70 -22.96
C SER A 783 -1.62 31.04 -23.38
N SER A 784 -1.80 31.23 -24.69
CA SER A 784 -2.42 32.41 -25.29
C SER A 784 -3.93 32.54 -25.03
N SER A 785 -4.51 31.62 -24.27
CA SER A 785 -5.89 31.69 -23.78
C SER A 785 -5.96 32.70 -22.64
N GLY A 786 -6.71 33.80 -22.80
CA GLY A 786 -6.73 35.00 -21.94
C GLY A 786 -7.10 34.87 -20.44
N GLY A 787 -6.88 33.73 -19.79
CA GLY A 787 -6.90 33.59 -18.34
C GLY A 787 -5.58 34.03 -17.69
N LYS A 788 -5.65 34.69 -16.54
CA LYS A 788 -4.47 35.06 -15.74
C LYS A 788 -3.86 33.79 -15.11
N SER A 789 -2.89 33.18 -15.79
CA SER A 789 -2.18 32.01 -15.28
C SER A 789 -1.35 32.36 -14.05
N VAL A 790 -1.48 31.59 -12.96
CA VAL A 790 -0.66 31.82 -11.75
C VAL A 790 0.73 31.21 -11.97
N PRO A 791 1.83 31.95 -11.71
CA PRO A 791 3.18 31.44 -11.88
C PRO A 791 3.50 30.35 -10.84
N MET A 792 4.22 29.30 -11.27
CA MET A 792 4.74 28.26 -10.39
C MET A 792 6.08 28.71 -9.78
N ARG A 793 6.33 28.30 -8.52
CA ARG A 793 7.54 28.60 -7.76
C ARG A 793 8.68 27.66 -8.14
N VAL A 794 8.41 26.35 -8.17
CA VAL A 794 9.42 25.36 -8.55
C VAL A 794 9.56 25.34 -10.06
N ARG A 795 10.80 25.48 -10.53
CA ARG A 795 11.15 25.47 -11.94
C ARG A 795 12.14 24.35 -12.23
N VAL A 796 11.94 23.68 -13.36
CA VAL A 796 12.82 22.62 -13.82
C VAL A 796 13.93 23.20 -14.70
N ARG A 797 15.13 22.63 -14.59
CA ARG A 797 16.26 22.96 -15.46
C ARG A 797 16.17 22.19 -16.78
N LYS A 798 16.56 22.83 -17.89
CA LYS A 798 16.61 22.20 -19.22
C LYS A 798 17.59 21.03 -19.23
N TYR A 799 17.24 19.99 -19.99
CA TYR A 799 18.16 18.89 -20.26
C TYR A 799 19.34 19.38 -21.11
N VAL A 800 20.57 19.06 -20.69
CA VAL A 800 21.79 19.26 -21.48
C VAL A 800 22.52 17.92 -21.54
N PRO A 801 22.89 17.44 -22.75
CA PRO A 801 23.60 16.17 -22.88
C PRO A 801 24.95 16.25 -22.14
N PRO A 802 25.31 15.20 -21.37
CA PRO A 802 26.55 15.19 -20.62
C PRO A 802 27.78 15.19 -21.55
N PRO A 803 28.91 15.76 -21.12
CA PRO A 803 30.15 15.71 -21.87
C PRO A 803 30.63 14.26 -22.02
N PRO A 804 31.27 13.90 -23.15
CA PRO A 804 31.82 12.56 -23.34
C PRO A 804 32.90 12.25 -22.31
N SER A 805 32.90 11.03 -21.78
CA SER A 805 33.94 10.56 -20.86
C SER A 805 35.31 10.64 -21.51
N LYS A 806 36.32 11.11 -20.75
CA LYS A 806 37.71 11.16 -21.21
C LYS A 806 38.52 9.94 -20.79
N ARG A 807 37.93 8.95 -20.12
CA ARG A 807 38.64 7.72 -19.76
C ARG A 807 38.89 6.89 -21.02
N PRO A 808 40.08 6.29 -21.18
CA PRO A 808 40.32 5.37 -22.29
C PRO A 808 39.30 4.23 -22.22
N HIS A 809 38.51 4.05 -23.28
CA HIS A 809 37.66 2.88 -23.42
C HIS A 809 38.54 1.62 -23.39
N VAL A 810 38.53 0.92 -22.26
CA VAL A 810 39.15 -0.40 -22.16
C VAL A 810 38.32 -1.36 -23.00
N GLY A 811 38.76 -1.57 -24.24
CA GLY A 811 38.29 -2.65 -25.12
C GLY A 811 37.52 -2.20 -26.37
N GLN A 812 38.20 -1.57 -27.33
CA GLN A 812 37.93 -1.84 -28.75
C GLN A 812 39.25 -2.04 -29.48
N SER A 813 39.50 -3.28 -29.86
CA SER A 813 40.53 -3.67 -30.81
C SER A 813 40.25 -3.05 -32.17
N VAL A 814 41.30 -2.44 -32.70
CA VAL A 814 41.55 -1.95 -34.06
C VAL A 814 40.78 -2.71 -35.16
N GLY A 815 40.06 -1.95 -35.98
CA GLY A 815 39.50 -2.37 -37.26
C GLY A 815 38.86 -1.17 -37.95
N GLY A 816 39.60 -0.49 -38.83
CA GLY A 816 39.21 0.75 -39.49
C GLY A 816 38.15 0.60 -40.59
N GLY A 817 37.50 1.72 -40.91
CA GLY A 817 36.62 1.88 -42.08
C GLY A 817 35.41 2.77 -41.78
N GLY A 818 35.51 4.06 -42.10
CA GLY A 818 34.49 5.07 -41.83
C GLY A 818 33.22 4.94 -42.67
N GLY A 819 32.10 5.39 -42.11
CA GLY A 819 30.82 5.54 -42.79
C GLY A 819 29.71 5.98 -41.84
N SER A 820 29.32 7.25 -41.94
CA SER A 820 28.25 7.94 -41.20
C SER A 820 26.91 7.18 -41.21
N VAL A 821 26.34 6.87 -40.03
CA VAL A 821 24.89 6.61 -39.86
C VAL A 821 24.41 7.07 -38.48
N ARG A 822 23.43 7.98 -38.48
CA ARG A 822 22.56 8.36 -37.35
C ARG A 822 21.87 7.12 -36.73
N SER A 823 22.00 6.88 -35.42
CA SER A 823 21.04 6.06 -34.63
C SER A 823 21.22 6.35 -33.13
N SER A 824 20.23 6.93 -32.45
CA SER A 824 19.19 6.26 -31.65
C SER A 824 19.74 5.23 -30.62
N ALA A 825 19.95 5.70 -29.39
CA ALA A 825 20.41 4.91 -28.25
C ALA A 825 19.49 3.71 -27.89
N ALA A 826 18.24 3.70 -28.38
CA ALA A 826 17.34 2.56 -28.27
C ALA A 826 17.79 1.34 -29.09
N ALA A 827 18.47 1.56 -30.23
CA ALA A 827 18.97 0.47 -31.08
C ALA A 827 20.22 -0.18 -30.47
N VAL A 828 21.10 0.58 -29.82
CA VAL A 828 22.37 0.06 -29.24
C VAL A 828 22.10 -0.84 -28.03
N VAL A 829 21.11 -0.51 -27.18
CA VAL A 829 20.75 -1.37 -26.03
C VAL A 829 20.03 -2.64 -26.49
N ALA A 830 19.21 -2.56 -27.55
CA ALA A 830 18.58 -3.72 -28.16
C ALA A 830 19.61 -4.62 -28.89
N HIS A 831 20.60 -4.02 -29.58
CA HIS A 831 21.64 -4.73 -30.32
C HIS A 831 22.69 -5.35 -29.39
N VAL A 832 23.04 -4.71 -28.27
CA VAL A 832 23.95 -5.29 -27.25
C VAL A 832 23.27 -6.40 -26.45
N LYS A 833 21.95 -6.31 -26.19
CA LYS A 833 21.17 -7.43 -25.63
C LYS A 833 21.01 -8.56 -26.64
N ALA A 834 20.79 -8.25 -27.92
CA ALA A 834 20.69 -9.24 -29.00
C ALA A 834 22.04 -9.90 -29.28
N GLU A 835 23.17 -9.17 -29.25
CA GLU A 835 24.52 -9.71 -29.41
C GLU A 835 24.98 -10.50 -28.20
N LYS A 836 24.66 -10.08 -26.96
CA LYS A 836 24.93 -10.92 -25.78
C LYS A 836 24.08 -12.19 -25.79
N LYS A 837 22.83 -12.13 -26.28
CA LYS A 837 21.95 -13.29 -26.45
C LYS A 837 22.41 -14.18 -27.61
N ALA A 838 22.91 -13.60 -28.71
CA ALA A 838 23.47 -14.31 -29.86
C ALA A 838 24.87 -14.87 -29.58
N ALA A 839 25.69 -14.21 -28.76
CA ALA A 839 26.99 -14.71 -28.30
C ALA A 839 26.82 -15.84 -27.28
N ARG A 840 25.83 -15.76 -26.37
CA ARG A 840 25.43 -16.89 -25.52
C ARG A 840 24.86 -18.04 -26.34
N ALA A 841 24.05 -17.74 -27.37
CA ALA A 841 23.53 -18.75 -28.28
C ALA A 841 24.65 -19.40 -29.11
N ARG A 842 25.58 -18.62 -29.68
CA ARG A 842 26.76 -19.14 -30.41
C ARG A 842 27.72 -19.90 -29.50
N SER A 843 27.90 -19.48 -28.25
CA SER A 843 28.71 -20.20 -27.24
C SER A 843 28.06 -21.53 -26.85
N MET A 844 26.74 -21.56 -26.61
CA MET A 844 26.02 -22.81 -26.37
C MET A 844 25.99 -23.70 -27.61
N GLN A 845 25.82 -23.13 -28.80
CA GLN A 845 25.78 -23.86 -30.06
C GLN A 845 27.14 -24.44 -30.42
N LYS A 846 28.24 -23.71 -30.15
CA LYS A 846 29.62 -24.20 -30.28
C LYS A 846 29.94 -25.27 -29.24
N MET A 847 29.46 -25.14 -28.01
CA MET A 847 29.61 -26.15 -26.96
C MET A 847 28.79 -27.42 -27.27
N LEU A 848 27.57 -27.28 -27.81
CA LEU A 848 26.75 -28.39 -28.31
C LEU A 848 27.40 -29.06 -29.53
N LEU A 849 27.92 -28.29 -30.49
CA LEU A 849 28.63 -28.83 -31.66
C LEU A 849 29.90 -29.58 -31.25
N ASP A 850 30.64 -29.11 -30.25
CA ASP A 850 31.83 -29.80 -29.72
C ASP A 850 31.46 -31.10 -28.99
N VAL A 851 30.35 -31.12 -28.26
CA VAL A 851 29.86 -32.33 -27.56
C VAL A 851 29.30 -33.35 -28.55
N VAL A 852 28.55 -32.88 -29.57
CA VAL A 852 28.03 -33.70 -30.66
C VAL A 852 29.18 -34.25 -31.51
N ALA A 853 30.20 -33.45 -31.85
CA ALA A 853 31.37 -33.90 -32.60
C ALA A 853 32.18 -34.97 -31.83
N ARG A 854 32.35 -34.81 -30.52
CA ARG A 854 33.02 -35.80 -29.66
C ARG A 854 32.21 -37.09 -29.49
N GLN A 855 30.89 -37.04 -29.55
CA GLN A 855 30.02 -38.22 -29.51
C GLN A 855 29.94 -38.93 -30.88
N VAL A 856 29.85 -38.17 -31.98
CA VAL A 856 29.87 -38.69 -33.35
C VAL A 856 31.21 -39.39 -33.64
N ALA A 857 32.34 -38.82 -33.20
CA ALA A 857 33.66 -39.46 -33.30
C ALA A 857 33.80 -40.76 -32.47
N ARG A 858 33.00 -40.94 -31.41
CA ARG A 858 32.97 -42.18 -30.59
C ARG A 858 32.03 -43.24 -31.14
N VAL A 859 31.02 -42.86 -31.93
CA VAL A 859 30.00 -43.77 -32.47
C VAL A 859 30.32 -44.21 -33.91
N LEU A 860 31.06 -43.40 -34.68
CA LEU A 860 31.45 -43.71 -36.07
C LEU A 860 32.15 -45.08 -36.27
N PRO A 861 33.00 -45.59 -35.35
CA PRO A 861 33.64 -46.89 -35.53
C PRO A 861 32.72 -48.10 -35.24
N ARG A 862 31.46 -47.88 -34.81
CA ARG A 862 30.55 -48.92 -34.31
C ARG A 862 29.23 -49.04 -35.10
N LEU A 863 29.09 -48.35 -36.23
CA LEU A 863 27.93 -48.50 -37.10
C LEU A 863 28.23 -49.53 -38.20
N PRO A 864 27.37 -50.55 -38.41
CA PRO A 864 27.51 -51.48 -39.51
C PRO A 864 27.25 -50.79 -40.86
N TRP A 865 28.00 -51.21 -41.87
CA TRP A 865 28.06 -50.65 -43.22
C TRP A 865 26.86 -51.06 -44.08
N PHE A 866 25.64 -50.75 -43.62
CA PHE A 866 24.43 -50.91 -44.42
C PHE A 866 23.61 -49.63 -44.32
N LEU A 867 23.44 -48.96 -45.47
CA LEU A 867 22.79 -47.66 -45.73
C LEU A 867 23.74 -46.45 -45.69
N PHE A 868 24.59 -46.37 -46.71
CA PHE A 868 24.85 -45.10 -47.39
C PHE A 868 23.91 -45.00 -48.60
#